data_AF-K2RKF9-F1
#
_entry.id   AF-K2RKF9-F1
#
_cell.length_a   1.000
_cell.length_b   1.000
_cell.length_c   1.000
_cell.angle_alpha   90.00
_cell.angle_beta   90.00
_cell.angle_gamma   90.00
#
_symmetry.space_group_name_H-M   'P 1'
#
loop_
_entity.id
_entity.type
_entity.pdbx_description
1 polymer ?
#
loop_
_entity_poly.entity_id
_entity_poly.type
_entity_poly.pdbx_seq_one_letter_code
_entity_poly.pdbx_strand_id
1 'polypeptide(L)'
;MPGTAWECDENEESPESVEQGVEDVLTEAAHTELMPWRNSISQSRAQSPSAASFNSFLEHLQPSNVQSRLSSTMNHAMLTKGLWKVYHDSFENALSCWLTEKTCPYTYQMIAAPGDNGESLSEVWGPSWVRPYRHFRPLEALMELQGNRIVHRVCHLDKSWAKTRNKPMGPSEDRAASKALQLSIMAFATQWAQGSQRSSAEYSGGIDGSAFPLDGEFDRMLQESFWHQARRALQDAAECESFRVVLAHIIFSFTQKPLNLDQHVDSANFEGEDTSKLDDIIDAEGPPVFLETATRQVFANRAKLHRMMGRNGSTTPASKLDSVDRKTFDMMFWLCVMFDTLSAVMNDRPLIVSDKDSKIYPDRSKPNGRNGRNVNQAQNPFGGSSSGDLFTDGAFSSTLPEEPQSDLWGDLFLKPKQLRWNQGIPRWPCSYEEAATTLCNAAPVKVLLYRKVARLQTLMSRVTTKPEKMEAAIMESIKVYQHWNHTYGQFFVDCINDHDNLPARIQSWYVILAGHWHLAALSLADMIQRIDEGEMGLELQRKQREQSRLCIMLRKENALAVSDLGRVSSPSADASFAKAREYHFAVNKGALLTEPWTVVLVRSFAKAARVLLDSIPVPSQLPPGSIPINMNAANEYMRRCEFCIKALWYLGRKSDMAFLAATFLSNSLKGKSRKLSSSSSSSSSSSSSSSSSSRHNSAAQPSSSRRTTVDSNFYSPWQGWDNNQSVYASL
;
A
#
# COMPACT_ATOMS: atom_id res chain seq x y z
N MET A 1 6.21 -8.47 -34.34
CA MET A 1 4.93 -8.58 -35.07
C MET A 1 5.10 -9.67 -36.10
N PRO A 2 4.16 -10.63 -36.26
CA PRO A 2 2.84 -10.78 -35.64
C PRO A 2 2.88 -11.79 -34.47
N GLY A 3 1.90 -11.97 -33.58
CA GLY A 3 0.47 -11.68 -33.63
C GLY A 3 -0.27 -13.00 -33.45
N THR A 4 -0.69 -13.33 -32.23
CA THR A 4 -1.62 -14.45 -31.96
C THR A 4 -2.73 -13.95 -31.06
N ALA A 5 -3.89 -13.83 -31.70
CA ALA A 5 -5.19 -13.63 -31.10
C ALA A 5 -5.54 -14.81 -30.19
N TRP A 6 -6.20 -14.52 -29.07
CA TRP A 6 -6.92 -15.51 -28.30
C TRP A 6 -8.39 -15.39 -28.73
N GLU A 7 -8.85 -16.36 -29.53
CA GLU A 7 -10.26 -16.59 -29.82
C GLU A 7 -10.94 -17.03 -28.52
N CYS A 8 -12.02 -16.33 -28.15
CA CYS A 8 -12.95 -16.77 -27.12
C CYS A 8 -13.97 -17.70 -27.78
N ASP A 9 -14.15 -18.89 -27.21
CA ASP A 9 -15.28 -19.76 -27.54
C ASP A 9 -16.58 -19.06 -27.12
N GLU A 10 -17.31 -18.53 -28.11
CA GLU A 10 -18.70 -18.11 -27.99
C GLU A 10 -19.59 -19.35 -28.15
N ASN A 11 -19.98 -19.99 -27.04
CA ASN A 11 -21.17 -20.84 -26.95
C ASN A 11 -21.45 -21.22 -25.49
N GLU A 12 -21.99 -20.28 -24.71
CA GLU A 12 -22.80 -20.56 -23.51
C GLU A 12 -23.68 -19.33 -23.23
N GLU A 13 -24.93 -19.56 -22.81
CA GLU A 13 -26.07 -18.63 -22.87
C GLU A 13 -25.85 -17.27 -22.18
N SER A 14 -26.26 -16.21 -22.89
CA SER A 14 -26.12 -14.75 -22.68
C SER A 14 -26.04 -14.19 -21.23
N PRO A 15 -24.99 -13.41 -20.89
CA PRO A 15 -24.92 -12.54 -19.71
C PRO A 15 -25.47 -11.09 -19.93
N GLU A 16 -26.08 -10.80 -21.08
CA GLU A 16 -26.47 -9.41 -21.45
C GLU A 16 -27.51 -8.78 -20.50
N SER A 17 -28.39 -9.57 -19.87
CA SER A 17 -29.44 -9.00 -19.00
C SER A 17 -28.91 -8.40 -17.68
N VAL A 18 -27.74 -8.85 -17.21
CA VAL A 18 -27.14 -8.41 -15.95
C VAL A 18 -26.14 -7.29 -16.19
N GLU A 19 -25.39 -7.32 -17.30
CA GLU A 19 -24.62 -6.16 -17.74
C GLU A 19 -25.54 -4.95 -17.97
N GLN A 20 -26.72 -5.17 -18.56
CA GLN A 20 -27.75 -4.14 -18.70
C GLN A 20 -28.28 -3.65 -17.35
N GLY A 21 -28.51 -4.56 -16.39
CA GLY A 21 -28.94 -4.20 -15.02
C GLY A 21 -27.91 -3.36 -14.26
N VAL A 22 -26.62 -3.56 -14.52
CA VAL A 22 -25.51 -2.80 -13.90
C VAL A 22 -25.20 -1.51 -14.68
N GLU A 23 -25.48 -1.48 -15.98
CA GLU A 23 -25.40 -0.26 -16.78
C GLU A 23 -26.57 0.69 -16.45
N ASP A 24 -27.78 0.17 -16.22
CA ASP A 24 -28.93 0.91 -15.70
C ASP A 24 -28.66 1.47 -14.29
N VAL A 25 -27.94 0.73 -13.42
CA VAL A 25 -27.45 1.18 -12.09
C VAL A 25 -26.65 2.48 -12.16
N LEU A 26 -25.84 2.67 -13.22
CA LEU A 26 -25.02 3.88 -13.40
C LEU A 26 -25.72 4.94 -14.23
N THR A 27 -26.62 4.56 -15.12
CA THR A 27 -27.38 5.51 -15.94
C THR A 27 -28.42 6.23 -15.07
N GLU A 28 -29.10 5.55 -14.15
CA GLU A 28 -29.97 6.19 -13.14
C GLU A 28 -29.19 6.96 -12.06
N ALA A 29 -27.97 6.53 -11.68
CA ALA A 29 -27.09 7.31 -10.79
C ALA A 29 -26.46 8.53 -11.48
N ALA A 30 -26.34 8.51 -12.81
CA ALA A 30 -25.98 9.68 -13.62
C ALA A 30 -27.17 10.65 -13.81
N HIS A 31 -28.41 10.16 -13.72
CA HIS A 31 -29.64 10.96 -13.80
C HIS A 31 -30.13 11.48 -12.45
N THR A 32 -29.83 10.79 -11.34
CA THR A 32 -30.10 11.26 -9.99
C THR A 32 -28.90 12.06 -9.52
N GLU A 33 -29.04 13.38 -9.40
CA GLU A 33 -28.01 14.32 -8.94
C GLU A 33 -27.42 13.93 -7.57
N LEU A 34 -26.49 12.98 -7.53
CA LEU A 34 -25.71 12.64 -6.33
C LEU A 34 -24.48 13.55 -6.18
N MET A 35 -24.34 14.57 -7.04
CA MET A 35 -23.47 15.74 -6.88
C MET A 35 -24.12 16.98 -7.52
N PRO A 36 -24.65 17.95 -6.75
CA PRO A 36 -25.29 19.14 -7.32
C PRO A 36 -24.21 20.15 -7.72
N TRP A 37 -23.77 20.12 -8.98
CA TRP A 37 -22.89 21.17 -9.53
C TRP A 37 -23.39 21.76 -10.86
N ARG A 38 -24.69 21.69 -11.16
CA ARG A 38 -25.27 22.43 -12.29
C ARG A 38 -26.04 23.66 -11.83
N ASN A 39 -25.38 24.83 -11.92
CA ASN A 39 -26.09 26.10 -12.07
C ASN A 39 -25.97 26.53 -13.54
N SER A 40 -26.97 26.22 -14.35
CA SER A 40 -27.25 26.99 -15.56
C SER A 40 -28.75 27.17 -15.67
N ILE A 41 -29.21 28.39 -15.36
CA ILE A 41 -30.55 28.86 -15.69
C ILE A 41 -30.65 28.87 -17.22
N SER A 42 -31.43 27.96 -17.78
CA SER A 42 -32.01 28.13 -19.12
C SER A 42 -33.41 27.53 -19.12
N GLN A 43 -34.41 28.40 -19.16
CA GLN A 43 -35.82 28.07 -19.36
C GLN A 43 -35.99 27.22 -20.64
N SER A 44 -36.48 25.99 -20.52
CA SER A 44 -37.00 25.23 -21.66
C SER A 44 -38.49 24.99 -21.49
N ARG A 45 -39.25 25.65 -22.37
CA ARG A 45 -40.69 25.63 -22.58
C ARG A 45 -41.20 24.20 -22.80
N ALA A 46 -42.21 23.78 -22.04
CA ALA A 46 -42.85 22.46 -22.16
C ALA A 46 -43.57 22.32 -23.51
N GLN A 47 -43.33 21.21 -24.22
CA GLN A 47 -44.20 20.67 -25.27
C GLN A 47 -44.84 19.38 -24.75
N SER A 48 -46.15 19.26 -24.93
CA SER A 48 -46.97 18.14 -24.46
C SER A 48 -46.72 16.84 -25.25
N PRO A 49 -46.67 15.64 -24.62
CA PRO A 49 -46.59 14.38 -25.34
C PRO A 49 -47.95 13.95 -25.88
N SER A 50 -47.98 13.27 -27.03
CA SER A 50 -49.19 12.73 -27.66
C SER A 50 -49.70 11.46 -26.96
N ALA A 51 -50.98 11.15 -27.19
CA ALA A 51 -51.77 10.12 -26.51
C ALA A 51 -51.26 8.67 -26.62
N ALA A 52 -50.25 8.38 -27.46
CA ALA A 52 -49.63 7.05 -27.55
C ALA A 52 -48.68 6.72 -26.37
N SER A 53 -48.24 7.74 -25.61
CA SER A 53 -47.33 7.58 -24.45
C SER A 53 -48.05 7.18 -23.15
N PHE A 54 -49.38 7.24 -23.10
CA PHE A 54 -50.12 7.06 -21.84
C PHE A 54 -50.33 5.58 -21.46
N ASN A 55 -50.40 4.68 -22.45
CA ASN A 55 -50.55 3.24 -22.18
C ASN A 55 -49.25 2.60 -21.66
N SER A 56 -48.08 3.01 -22.18
CA SER A 56 -46.77 2.62 -21.62
C SER A 56 -46.53 3.19 -20.21
N PHE A 57 -47.03 4.40 -19.95
CA PHE A 57 -46.99 5.01 -18.61
C PHE A 57 -47.86 4.26 -17.59
N LEU A 58 -49.03 3.74 -18.00
CA LEU A 58 -49.92 2.97 -17.12
C LEU A 58 -49.43 1.53 -16.86
N GLU A 59 -48.74 0.89 -17.80
CA GLU A 59 -48.04 -0.39 -17.55
C GLU A 59 -46.88 -0.24 -16.56
N HIS A 60 -46.23 0.93 -16.51
CA HIS A 60 -45.18 1.26 -15.54
C HIS A 60 -45.69 1.68 -14.15
N LEU A 61 -47.00 1.79 -13.95
CA LEU A 61 -47.63 2.14 -12.67
C LEU A 61 -48.20 0.92 -11.90
N GLN A 62 -47.91 -0.31 -12.35
CA GLN A 62 -48.21 -1.51 -11.58
C GLN A 62 -47.53 -1.43 -10.19
N PRO A 63 -48.28 -1.57 -9.07
CA PRO A 63 -47.73 -1.42 -7.72
C PRO A 63 -46.52 -2.32 -7.46
N SER A 64 -46.48 -3.52 -8.06
CA SER A 64 -45.38 -4.48 -7.96
C SER A 64 -44.09 -4.01 -8.64
N ASN A 65 -44.16 -3.31 -9.77
CA ASN A 65 -42.99 -2.83 -10.51
C ASN A 65 -42.41 -1.56 -9.86
N VAL A 66 -43.28 -0.68 -9.36
CA VAL A 66 -42.85 0.50 -8.58
C VAL A 66 -42.24 0.05 -7.25
N GLN A 67 -42.83 -0.94 -6.57
CA GLN A 67 -42.29 -1.48 -5.33
C GLN A 67 -40.97 -2.25 -5.55
N SER A 68 -40.85 -3.01 -6.64
CA SER A 68 -39.61 -3.66 -7.05
C SER A 68 -38.50 -2.65 -7.35
N ARG A 69 -38.77 -1.61 -8.16
CA ARG A 69 -37.81 -0.54 -8.44
C ARG A 69 -37.44 0.28 -7.21
N LEU A 70 -38.42 0.66 -6.37
CA LEU A 70 -38.13 1.34 -5.11
C LEU A 70 -37.30 0.45 -4.18
N SER A 71 -37.59 -0.85 -4.12
CA SER A 71 -36.81 -1.81 -3.30
C SER A 71 -35.39 -1.99 -3.84
N SER A 72 -35.20 -2.08 -5.16
CA SER A 72 -33.87 -2.17 -5.78
C SER A 72 -33.11 -0.86 -5.58
N THR A 73 -33.68 0.30 -5.90
CA THR A 73 -33.06 1.61 -5.69
C THR A 73 -32.71 1.86 -4.21
N MET A 74 -33.58 1.49 -3.27
CA MET A 74 -33.28 1.60 -1.83
C MET A 74 -32.16 0.65 -1.41
N ASN A 75 -32.16 -0.59 -1.88
CA ASN A 75 -31.08 -1.55 -1.63
C ASN A 75 -29.74 -1.06 -2.23
N HIS A 76 -29.77 -0.45 -3.42
CA HIS A 76 -28.60 0.12 -4.09
C HIS A 76 -28.05 1.34 -3.34
N ALA A 77 -28.92 2.24 -2.88
CA ALA A 77 -28.52 3.40 -2.10
C ALA A 77 -27.91 2.98 -0.76
N MET A 78 -28.49 1.97 -0.09
CA MET A 78 -27.94 1.39 1.14
C MET A 78 -26.58 0.71 0.92
N LEU A 79 -26.45 -0.11 -0.12
CA LEU A 79 -25.19 -0.75 -0.50
C LEU A 79 -24.10 0.28 -0.80
N THR A 80 -24.41 1.27 -1.64
CA THR A 80 -23.49 2.36 -2.00
C THR A 80 -23.04 3.11 -0.75
N LYS A 81 -23.96 3.44 0.16
CA LYS A 81 -23.65 4.10 1.43
C LYS A 81 -22.75 3.25 2.32
N GLY A 82 -23.01 1.93 2.39
CA GLY A 82 -22.15 0.98 3.11
C GLY A 82 -20.73 0.92 2.54
N LEU A 83 -20.59 0.87 1.21
CA LEU A 83 -19.29 0.84 0.53
C LEU A 83 -18.50 2.15 0.73
N TRP A 84 -19.15 3.31 0.67
CA TRP A 84 -18.53 4.58 1.02
C TRP A 84 -18.04 4.63 2.47
N LYS A 85 -18.78 4.00 3.40
CA LYS A 85 -18.38 3.92 4.80
C LYS A 85 -17.17 2.98 4.99
N VAL A 86 -17.11 1.86 4.27
CA VAL A 86 -15.92 1.00 4.23
C VAL A 86 -14.71 1.76 3.69
N TYR A 87 -14.87 2.50 2.58
CA TYR A 87 -13.82 3.37 2.05
C TYR A 87 -13.32 4.36 3.10
N HIS A 88 -14.23 5.03 3.80
CA HIS A 88 -13.90 5.98 4.86
C HIS A 88 -13.10 5.32 5.99
N ASP A 89 -13.58 4.19 6.50
CA ASP A 89 -13.02 3.53 7.69
C ASP A 89 -11.70 2.80 7.44
N SER A 90 -11.38 2.57 6.18
CA SER A 90 -10.14 1.95 5.73
C SER A 90 -9.19 3.00 5.18
N PHE A 91 -9.49 3.55 3.99
CA PHE A 91 -8.57 4.41 3.23
C PHE A 91 -8.41 5.79 3.87
N GLU A 92 -9.50 6.53 4.06
CA GLU A 92 -9.44 7.87 4.65
C GLU A 92 -8.91 7.77 6.09
N ASN A 93 -9.42 6.82 6.89
CA ASN A 93 -9.02 6.61 8.28
C ASN A 93 -7.50 6.39 8.41
N ALA A 94 -6.90 5.56 7.56
CA ALA A 94 -5.46 5.37 7.53
C ALA A 94 -4.70 6.66 7.15
N LEU A 95 -5.15 7.35 6.10
CA LEU A 95 -4.50 8.57 5.62
C LEU A 95 -4.58 9.74 6.61
N SER A 96 -5.58 9.75 7.49
CA SER A 96 -5.67 10.75 8.57
C SER A 96 -4.52 10.70 9.58
N CYS A 97 -3.79 9.57 9.63
CA CYS A 97 -2.55 9.41 10.39
C CYS A 97 -1.31 9.66 9.51
N TRP A 98 -1.26 9.08 8.31
CA TRP A 98 -0.03 9.12 7.49
C TRP A 98 0.17 10.44 6.75
N LEU A 99 -0.93 11.06 6.34
CA LEU A 99 -0.96 12.20 5.44
C LEU A 99 -1.62 13.40 6.12
N THR A 100 -0.81 14.20 6.80
CA THR A 100 -1.24 15.45 7.43
C THR A 100 -0.41 16.62 6.92
N GLU A 101 -0.93 17.84 7.03
CA GLU A 101 -0.19 19.05 6.70
C GLU A 101 1.06 19.22 7.58
N LYS A 102 1.07 18.64 8.79
CA LYS A 102 2.20 18.69 9.75
C LYS A 102 3.29 17.65 9.44
N THR A 103 2.92 16.58 8.73
CA THR A 103 3.84 15.48 8.39
C THR A 103 4.29 15.53 6.93
N CYS A 104 3.60 16.31 6.08
CA CYS A 104 3.98 16.55 4.69
C CYS A 104 5.21 17.46 4.60
N PRO A 105 6.35 16.98 4.05
CA PRO A 105 7.58 17.76 3.96
C PRO A 105 7.52 18.93 2.97
N TYR A 106 6.54 18.94 2.07
CA TYR A 106 6.38 19.98 1.06
C TYR A 106 5.45 21.12 1.50
N THR A 107 4.73 20.96 2.62
CA THR A 107 3.89 22.04 3.13
C THR A 107 4.78 23.09 3.81
N TYR A 108 4.64 24.35 3.39
CA TYR A 108 5.61 25.45 3.55
C TYR A 108 5.95 25.89 5.00
N GLN A 109 5.58 25.14 6.02
CA GLN A 109 5.75 25.49 7.43
C GLN A 109 6.04 24.25 8.29
N MET A 110 6.98 23.40 7.87
CA MET A 110 7.48 22.31 8.73
C MET A 110 8.23 22.82 10.00
N ILE A 111 8.30 24.13 10.21
CA ILE A 111 8.79 24.78 11.42
C ILE A 111 7.79 25.88 11.79
N ALA A 112 6.92 25.63 12.77
CA ALA A 112 6.25 26.73 13.45
C ALA A 112 7.34 27.61 14.09
N ALA A 113 7.34 28.91 13.79
CA ALA A 113 8.17 29.84 14.55
C ALA A 113 7.77 29.76 16.04
N PRO A 114 8.73 29.90 16.97
CA PRO A 114 8.39 29.95 18.39
C PRO A 114 7.45 31.15 18.63
N GLY A 115 6.18 30.87 18.92
CA GLY A 115 5.14 31.88 19.14
C GLY A 115 3.90 31.78 18.24
N ASP A 116 3.83 30.81 17.31
CA ASP A 116 2.59 30.62 16.53
C ASP A 116 1.51 29.97 17.41
N ASN A 117 0.45 30.72 17.69
CA ASN A 117 -0.66 30.29 18.53
C ASN A 117 -1.37 29.11 17.85
N GLY A 118 -1.12 27.91 18.36
CA GLY A 118 -1.51 26.66 17.75
C GLY A 118 -2.96 26.65 17.26
N GLU A 119 -3.13 26.61 15.94
CA GLU A 119 -4.33 26.05 15.33
C GLU A 119 -4.60 24.69 16.00
N SER A 120 -5.81 24.57 16.55
CA SER A 120 -6.17 23.46 17.44
C SER A 120 -5.87 22.12 16.75
N LEU A 121 -5.06 21.28 17.39
CA LEU A 121 -4.80 19.90 16.95
C LEU A 121 -6.11 19.07 16.85
N SER A 122 -7.19 19.55 17.46
CA SER A 122 -8.55 19.06 17.24
C SER A 122 -9.04 19.19 15.79
N GLU A 123 -8.47 20.07 14.97
CA GLU A 123 -8.87 20.20 13.56
C GLU A 123 -8.34 19.07 12.67
N VAL A 124 -7.16 18.52 13.02
CA VAL A 124 -6.47 17.47 12.27
C VAL A 124 -7.04 16.09 12.60
N TRP A 125 -7.34 15.83 13.88
CA TRP A 125 -7.79 14.50 14.35
C TRP A 125 -9.11 14.50 15.14
N GLY A 126 -9.70 15.67 15.40
CA GLY A 126 -10.98 15.77 16.11
C GLY A 126 -12.20 15.62 15.20
N PRO A 127 -13.42 15.90 15.73
CA PRO A 127 -14.69 15.69 15.02
C PRO A 127 -14.82 16.48 13.71
N SER A 128 -13.96 17.47 13.45
CA SER A 128 -13.84 18.25 12.20
C SER A 128 -13.17 17.49 11.05
N TRP A 129 -12.43 16.42 11.31
CA TRP A 129 -12.10 15.46 10.25
C TRP A 129 -13.38 14.70 9.80
N VAL A 130 -14.45 14.78 10.60
CA VAL A 130 -15.82 14.29 10.38
C VAL A 130 -16.85 15.44 10.24
N ARG A 131 -16.45 16.73 10.28
CA ARG A 131 -17.37 17.90 10.27
C ARG A 131 -16.85 19.05 9.40
N PRO A 132 -17.73 19.83 8.75
CA PRO A 132 -17.34 20.72 7.66
C PRO A 132 -16.49 21.93 8.11
N TYR A 133 -15.61 22.39 7.24
CA TYR A 133 -15.15 23.78 7.24
C TYR A 133 -16.38 24.71 7.07
N ARG A 134 -16.64 25.58 8.04
CA ARG A 134 -17.85 26.43 8.14
C ARG A 134 -17.91 27.63 7.18
N HIS A 135 -17.29 27.58 6.01
CA HIS A 135 -17.27 28.71 5.08
C HIS A 135 -17.62 28.31 3.64
N PHE A 136 -18.90 27.98 3.38
CA PHE A 136 -19.72 28.39 2.21
C PHE A 136 -20.92 27.42 1.99
N ARG A 137 -22.15 27.98 2.03
CA ARG A 137 -23.45 27.50 1.43
C ARG A 137 -24.21 26.28 2.07
N PRO A 138 -25.54 26.14 1.78
CA PRO A 138 -26.55 25.71 2.76
C PRO A 138 -26.75 24.19 2.91
N LEU A 139 -27.51 23.84 3.95
CA LEU A 139 -27.25 22.82 4.97
C LEU A 139 -27.82 21.40 4.71
N GLU A 140 -28.47 21.11 3.59
CA GLU A 140 -29.31 19.89 3.50
C GLU A 140 -28.75 18.77 2.59
N ALA A 141 -27.89 19.06 1.60
CA ALA A 141 -27.30 18.04 0.71
C ALA A 141 -25.89 17.56 1.14
N LEU A 142 -25.30 18.17 2.18
CA LEU A 142 -23.93 17.91 2.65
C LEU A 142 -23.86 16.95 3.85
N MET A 143 -24.99 16.42 4.29
CA MET A 143 -25.04 15.52 5.45
C MET A 143 -24.57 14.09 5.14
N GLU A 144 -24.52 13.69 3.87
CA GLU A 144 -24.29 12.29 3.46
C GLU A 144 -22.83 11.93 3.14
N LEU A 145 -21.90 12.90 3.11
CA LEU A 145 -20.48 12.72 2.74
C LEU A 145 -19.49 13.14 3.85
N GLN A 146 -19.96 13.22 5.09
CA GLN A 146 -19.32 13.90 6.24
C GLN A 146 -17.93 13.37 6.69
N GLY A 147 -17.34 12.35 6.06
CA GLY A 147 -16.04 11.77 6.43
C GLY A 147 -14.93 11.77 5.35
N ASN A 148 -15.23 12.07 4.09
CA ASN A 148 -14.29 11.80 2.98
C ASN A 148 -13.44 13.02 2.60
N ARG A 149 -12.66 13.51 3.56
CA ARG A 149 -11.92 14.78 3.43
C ARG A 149 -10.97 14.78 2.23
N ILE A 150 -10.27 13.68 1.96
CA ILE A 150 -9.30 13.62 0.87
C ILE A 150 -10.02 13.68 -0.47
N VAL A 151 -11.07 12.89 -0.68
CA VAL A 151 -11.89 12.94 -1.89
C VAL A 151 -12.40 14.36 -2.14
N HIS A 152 -12.93 15.03 -1.12
CA HIS A 152 -13.42 16.41 -1.24
C HIS A 152 -12.32 17.40 -1.62
N ARG A 153 -11.16 17.33 -0.94
CA ARG A 153 -10.02 18.21 -1.24
C ARG A 153 -9.51 17.99 -2.66
N VAL A 154 -9.41 16.74 -3.10
CA VAL A 154 -8.98 16.39 -4.46
C VAL A 154 -9.96 16.89 -5.51
N CYS A 155 -11.27 16.74 -5.29
CA CYS A 155 -12.30 17.30 -6.18
C CYS A 155 -12.24 18.83 -6.25
N HIS A 156 -11.97 19.51 -5.13
CA HIS A 156 -11.80 20.96 -5.10
C HIS A 156 -10.53 21.38 -5.85
N LEU A 157 -9.41 20.71 -5.59
CA LEU A 157 -8.14 20.91 -6.31
C LEU A 157 -8.34 20.71 -7.81
N ASP A 158 -9.07 19.68 -8.24
CA ASP A 158 -9.33 19.38 -9.66
C ASP A 158 -10.04 20.55 -10.35
N LYS A 159 -11.07 21.13 -9.70
CA LYS A 159 -11.79 22.30 -10.21
C LYS A 159 -10.89 23.54 -10.30
N SER A 160 -10.05 23.77 -9.30
CA SER A 160 -9.10 24.89 -9.31
C SER A 160 -8.00 24.69 -10.36
N TRP A 161 -7.52 23.46 -10.51
CA TRP A 161 -6.51 23.09 -11.51
C TRP A 161 -7.04 23.24 -12.92
N ALA A 162 -8.31 22.90 -13.19
CA ALA A 162 -8.95 23.10 -14.48
C ALA A 162 -8.89 24.57 -14.95
N LYS A 163 -8.96 25.54 -14.03
CA LYS A 163 -8.83 26.99 -14.33
C LYS A 163 -7.42 27.41 -14.77
N THR A 164 -6.42 26.56 -14.53
CA THR A 164 -5.03 26.79 -14.94
C THR A 164 -4.72 26.22 -16.32
N ARG A 165 -5.60 25.37 -16.87
CA ARG A 165 -5.44 24.78 -18.20
C ARG A 165 -5.74 25.81 -19.28
N ASN A 166 -5.06 25.68 -20.43
CA ASN A 166 -5.32 26.51 -21.61
C ASN A 166 -6.66 26.13 -22.28
N LYS A 167 -7.06 24.86 -22.17
CA LYS A 167 -8.32 24.32 -22.69
C LYS A 167 -9.18 23.82 -21.51
N PRO A 168 -10.44 24.25 -21.38
CA PRO A 168 -11.34 23.74 -20.35
C PRO A 168 -11.64 22.25 -20.59
N MET A 169 -11.84 21.51 -19.49
CA MET A 169 -12.21 20.10 -19.54
C MET A 169 -13.59 19.95 -20.19
N GLY A 170 -13.73 18.99 -21.11
CA GLY A 170 -15.00 18.72 -21.77
C GLY A 170 -16.02 18.09 -20.80
N PRO A 171 -17.35 18.25 -21.02
CA PRO A 171 -18.37 17.59 -20.19
C PRO A 171 -18.27 16.06 -20.19
N SER A 172 -17.74 15.47 -21.27
CA SER A 172 -17.50 14.03 -21.35
C SER A 172 -16.31 13.60 -20.48
N GLU A 173 -15.21 14.35 -20.52
CA GLU A 173 -14.02 14.12 -19.69
C GLU A 173 -14.36 14.26 -18.19
N ASP A 174 -15.15 15.25 -17.82
CA ASP A 174 -15.58 15.48 -16.44
C ASP A 174 -16.46 14.32 -15.89
N ARG A 175 -17.37 13.80 -16.73
CA ARG A 175 -18.17 12.61 -16.39
C ARG A 175 -17.30 11.37 -16.29
N ALA A 176 -16.37 11.15 -17.22
CA ALA A 176 -15.44 10.02 -17.19
C ALA A 176 -14.56 10.05 -15.92
N ALA A 177 -14.01 11.21 -15.57
CA ALA A 177 -13.21 11.39 -14.36
C ALA A 177 -13.99 11.08 -13.07
N SER A 178 -15.26 11.52 -13.00
CA SER A 178 -16.14 11.25 -11.86
C SER A 178 -16.51 9.76 -11.78
N LYS A 179 -16.86 9.15 -12.92
CA LYS A 179 -17.19 7.73 -13.03
C LYS A 179 -16.01 6.85 -12.61
N ALA A 180 -14.81 7.16 -13.08
CA ALA A 180 -13.59 6.44 -12.71
C ALA A 180 -13.35 6.50 -11.20
N LEU A 181 -13.43 7.68 -10.58
CA LEU A 181 -13.24 7.82 -9.13
C LEU A 181 -14.27 7.03 -8.33
N GLN A 182 -15.55 7.14 -8.68
CA GLN A 182 -16.62 6.42 -7.98
C GLN A 182 -16.45 4.91 -8.10
N LEU A 183 -16.22 4.40 -9.31
CA LEU A 183 -16.05 2.96 -9.53
C LEU A 183 -14.79 2.42 -8.84
N SER A 184 -13.68 3.17 -8.83
CA SER A 184 -12.50 2.77 -8.06
C SER A 184 -12.77 2.69 -6.55
N ILE A 185 -13.57 3.60 -6.00
CA ILE A 185 -14.00 3.54 -4.58
C ILE A 185 -14.89 2.33 -4.32
N MET A 186 -15.85 2.05 -5.20
CA MET A 186 -16.71 0.87 -5.09
C MET A 186 -15.89 -0.43 -5.16
N ALA A 187 -15.05 -0.57 -6.19
CA ALA A 187 -14.17 -1.73 -6.37
C ALA A 187 -13.27 -1.95 -5.15
N PHE A 188 -12.67 -0.88 -4.62
CA PHE A 188 -11.89 -0.93 -3.39
C PHE A 188 -12.72 -1.46 -2.22
N ALA A 189 -13.89 -0.87 -1.96
CA ALA A 189 -14.72 -1.20 -0.81
C ALA A 189 -15.33 -2.62 -0.90
N THR A 190 -15.62 -3.11 -2.11
CA THR A 190 -16.15 -4.47 -2.31
C THR A 190 -15.16 -5.58 -1.96
N GLN A 191 -13.89 -5.27 -1.72
CA GLN A 191 -12.96 -6.24 -1.13
C GLN A 191 -13.44 -6.71 0.26
N TRP A 192 -14.24 -5.91 0.98
CA TRP A 192 -14.84 -6.26 2.27
C TRP A 192 -16.26 -6.81 2.15
N ALA A 193 -16.64 -7.41 1.01
CA ALA A 193 -18.02 -7.83 0.73
C ALA A 193 -18.67 -8.62 1.90
N GLN A 194 -19.95 -8.32 2.13
CA GLN A 194 -20.54 -8.19 3.48
C GLN A 194 -21.61 -9.23 3.81
N GLY A 195 -21.83 -10.23 2.95
CA GLY A 195 -22.94 -11.19 3.09
C GLY A 195 -22.54 -12.66 3.00
N SER A 196 -21.32 -12.98 2.57
CA SER A 196 -20.84 -14.34 2.37
C SER A 196 -20.50 -15.07 3.67
N GLN A 197 -20.57 -16.41 3.66
CA GLN A 197 -20.05 -17.25 4.75
C GLN A 197 -18.57 -16.93 5.04
N ARG A 198 -17.82 -16.51 4.01
CA ARG A 198 -16.46 -15.97 4.09
C ARG A 198 -16.30 -14.89 5.17
N SER A 199 -17.28 -13.99 5.28
CA SER A 199 -17.23 -12.85 6.21
C SER A 199 -17.52 -13.24 7.66
N SER A 200 -18.32 -14.29 7.89
CA SER A 200 -18.71 -14.80 9.21
C SER A 200 -17.82 -15.92 9.72
N ALA A 201 -17.03 -16.55 8.85
CA ALA A 201 -16.13 -17.64 9.20
C ALA A 201 -15.18 -17.26 10.34
N GLU A 202 -15.06 -18.13 11.34
CA GLU A 202 -14.12 -17.98 12.45
C GLU A 202 -12.94 -18.93 12.29
N TYR A 203 -11.75 -18.47 12.70
CA TYR A 203 -10.57 -19.30 12.67
C TYR A 203 -10.66 -20.35 13.79
N SER A 204 -10.94 -21.61 13.45
CA SER A 204 -10.83 -22.70 14.42
C SER A 204 -9.35 -23.07 14.57
N GLY A 205 -8.76 -22.61 15.67
CA GLY A 205 -7.36 -22.91 15.99
C GLY A 205 -7.12 -24.41 16.15
N GLY A 206 -6.03 -24.91 15.56
CA GLY A 206 -5.61 -26.30 15.65
C GLY A 206 -4.85 -26.76 14.39
N ILE A 207 -4.02 -27.81 14.56
CA ILE A 207 -3.28 -28.50 13.49
C ILE A 207 -4.21 -29.03 12.38
N ASP A 208 -5.53 -29.05 12.60
CA ASP A 208 -6.49 -29.51 11.61
C ASP A 208 -6.89 -28.45 10.58
N GLY A 209 -6.70 -27.15 10.84
CA GLY A 209 -6.95 -26.06 9.88
C GLY A 209 -8.39 -25.99 9.36
N SER A 210 -9.13 -24.92 9.69
CA SER A 210 -10.44 -24.68 9.09
C SER A 210 -10.33 -24.50 7.57
N ALA A 211 -11.05 -25.32 6.81
CA ALA A 211 -11.37 -25.01 5.42
C ALA A 211 -12.08 -23.64 5.39
N PHE A 212 -11.62 -22.75 4.52
CA PHE A 212 -12.27 -21.45 4.35
C PHE A 212 -13.52 -21.62 3.50
N PRO A 213 -14.67 -21.10 3.92
CA PRO A 213 -15.87 -21.19 3.09
C PRO A 213 -15.68 -20.31 1.85
N LEU A 214 -15.64 -20.96 0.69
CA LEU A 214 -15.57 -20.31 -0.63
C LEU A 214 -16.95 -19.80 -1.07
N ASP A 215 -18.02 -20.20 -0.38
CA ASP A 215 -19.40 -19.87 -0.75
C ASP A 215 -19.76 -18.41 -0.44
N GLY A 216 -19.86 -17.63 -1.53
CA GLY A 216 -20.14 -16.21 -1.55
C GLY A 216 -20.31 -15.67 -2.97
N GLU A 217 -20.94 -16.43 -3.88
CA GLU A 217 -21.03 -16.14 -5.32
C GLU A 217 -21.49 -14.71 -5.63
N PHE A 218 -22.49 -14.20 -4.90
CA PHE A 218 -22.98 -12.82 -5.10
C PHE A 218 -21.93 -11.76 -4.73
N ASP A 219 -21.32 -11.88 -3.55
CA ASP A 219 -20.26 -10.97 -3.09
C ASP A 219 -19.06 -11.00 -4.04
N ARG A 220 -18.72 -12.20 -4.52
CA ARG A 220 -17.64 -12.42 -5.47
C ARG A 220 -17.93 -11.79 -6.84
N MET A 221 -19.12 -12.05 -7.38
CA MET A 221 -19.60 -11.45 -8.63
C MET A 221 -19.60 -9.92 -8.54
N LEU A 222 -20.04 -9.37 -7.40
CA LEU A 222 -20.03 -7.93 -7.15
C LEU A 222 -18.61 -7.37 -7.18
N GLN A 223 -17.67 -8.01 -6.49
CA GLN A 223 -16.26 -7.63 -6.46
C GLN A 223 -15.63 -7.66 -7.86
N GLU A 224 -15.83 -8.74 -8.62
CA GLU A 224 -15.32 -8.90 -9.99
C GLU A 224 -15.90 -7.86 -10.93
N SER A 225 -17.22 -7.67 -10.89
CA SER A 225 -17.92 -6.68 -11.73
C SER A 225 -17.40 -5.27 -11.49
N PHE A 226 -17.33 -4.81 -10.23
CA PHE A 226 -16.80 -3.48 -9.93
C PHE A 226 -15.33 -3.33 -10.29
N TRP A 227 -14.52 -4.38 -10.10
CA TRP A 227 -13.11 -4.35 -10.49
C TRP A 227 -12.94 -4.14 -12.00
N HIS A 228 -13.67 -4.91 -12.82
CA HIS A 228 -13.64 -4.78 -14.28
C HIS A 228 -14.18 -3.43 -14.75
N GLN A 229 -15.29 -2.95 -14.16
CA GLN A 229 -15.86 -1.65 -14.49
C GLN A 229 -14.92 -0.48 -14.12
N ALA A 230 -14.32 -0.52 -12.93
CA ALA A 230 -13.36 0.50 -12.50
C ALA A 230 -12.13 0.53 -13.42
N ARG A 231 -11.62 -0.66 -13.79
CA ARG A 231 -10.50 -0.77 -14.74
C ARG A 231 -10.85 -0.18 -16.11
N ARG A 232 -12.03 -0.49 -16.67
CA ARG A 232 -12.52 0.08 -17.93
C ARG A 232 -12.66 1.61 -17.83
N ALA A 233 -13.29 2.11 -16.76
CA ALA A 233 -13.46 3.54 -16.55
C ALA A 233 -12.13 4.31 -16.41
N LEU A 234 -11.11 3.69 -15.82
CA LEU A 234 -9.75 4.27 -15.78
C LEU A 234 -9.09 4.31 -17.15
N GLN A 235 -9.32 3.31 -18.01
CA GLN A 235 -8.85 3.29 -19.39
C GLN A 235 -9.53 4.38 -20.22
N ASP A 236 -10.86 4.51 -20.10
CA ASP A 236 -11.65 5.56 -20.77
C ASP A 236 -11.22 6.97 -20.33
N ALA A 237 -10.80 7.12 -19.08
CA ALA A 237 -10.33 8.37 -18.50
C ALA A 237 -8.81 8.58 -18.62
N ALA A 238 -8.06 7.73 -19.33
CA ALA A 238 -6.60 7.75 -19.34
C ALA A 238 -6.00 9.07 -19.87
N GLU A 239 -6.66 9.71 -20.83
CA GLU A 239 -6.24 10.99 -21.42
C GLU A 239 -6.70 12.23 -20.61
N CYS A 240 -7.52 12.02 -19.57
CA CYS A 240 -8.04 13.12 -18.76
C CYS A 240 -6.97 13.62 -17.77
N GLU A 241 -6.46 14.84 -17.97
CA GLU A 241 -5.63 15.53 -16.96
C GLU A 241 -6.50 15.96 -15.74
N SER A 242 -6.85 15.00 -14.87
CA SER A 242 -7.69 15.22 -13.70
C SER A 242 -7.09 14.62 -12.43
N PHE A 243 -7.11 15.37 -11.33
CA PHE A 243 -6.74 14.86 -10.01
C PHE A 243 -7.74 13.83 -9.46
N ARG A 244 -9.01 13.84 -9.93
CA ARG A 244 -9.95 12.75 -9.63
C ARG A 244 -9.47 11.43 -10.23
N VAL A 245 -9.00 11.46 -11.48
CA VAL A 245 -8.43 10.29 -12.16
C VAL A 245 -7.14 9.84 -11.48
N VAL A 246 -6.27 10.77 -11.06
CA VAL A 246 -5.08 10.44 -10.26
C VAL A 246 -5.46 9.70 -8.97
N LEU A 247 -6.42 10.24 -8.19
CA LEU A 247 -6.85 9.60 -6.95
C LEU A 247 -7.51 8.24 -7.22
N ALA A 248 -8.28 8.11 -8.30
CA ALA A 248 -8.86 6.86 -8.74
C ALA A 248 -7.79 5.80 -9.02
N HIS A 249 -6.70 6.15 -9.71
CA HIS A 249 -5.55 5.26 -9.93
C HIS A 249 -4.88 4.82 -8.62
N ILE A 250 -4.73 5.73 -7.65
CA ILE A 250 -4.16 5.41 -6.33
C ILE A 250 -5.05 4.42 -5.58
N ILE A 251 -6.36 4.70 -5.50
CA ILE A 251 -7.34 3.82 -4.82
C ILE A 251 -7.39 2.46 -5.50
N PHE A 252 -7.42 2.44 -6.83
CA PHE A 252 -7.46 1.20 -7.60
C PHE A 252 -6.17 0.39 -7.46
N SER A 253 -5.01 1.03 -7.27
CA SER A 253 -3.76 0.30 -6.95
C SER A 253 -3.78 -0.43 -5.61
N PHE A 254 -4.75 -0.12 -4.74
CA PHE A 254 -4.96 -0.81 -3.45
C PHE A 254 -6.10 -1.83 -3.55
N THR A 255 -6.64 -2.01 -4.75
CA THR A 255 -7.72 -2.96 -5.03
C THR A 255 -7.12 -4.19 -5.69
N GLN A 256 -7.13 -5.30 -4.97
CA GLN A 256 -6.59 -6.56 -5.48
C GLN A 256 -7.48 -7.12 -6.58
N LYS A 257 -6.84 -7.63 -7.63
CA LYS A 257 -7.52 -8.40 -8.66
C LYS A 257 -8.10 -9.67 -8.02
N PRO A 258 -9.40 -9.96 -8.17
CA PRO A 258 -9.98 -11.21 -7.72
C PRO A 258 -9.29 -12.41 -8.42
N LEU A 259 -8.82 -13.40 -7.64
CA LEU A 259 -8.08 -14.57 -8.14
C LEU A 259 -9.02 -15.77 -8.34
N ASN A 260 -8.79 -16.59 -9.36
CA ASN A 260 -9.49 -17.87 -9.47
C ASN A 260 -8.89 -18.86 -8.45
N LEU A 261 -9.57 -19.02 -7.31
CA LEU A 261 -9.03 -19.79 -6.17
C LEU A 261 -8.85 -21.27 -6.50
N ASP A 262 -9.72 -21.87 -7.32
CA ASP A 262 -9.67 -23.30 -7.65
C ASP A 262 -8.35 -23.69 -8.32
N GLN A 263 -7.81 -22.81 -9.18
CA GLN A 263 -6.52 -23.04 -9.83
C GLN A 263 -5.32 -22.96 -8.87
N HIS A 264 -5.44 -22.21 -7.77
CA HIS A 264 -4.34 -21.93 -6.86
C HIS A 264 -4.35 -22.77 -5.58
N VAL A 265 -5.51 -23.28 -5.17
CA VAL A 265 -5.64 -24.12 -3.96
C VAL A 265 -4.89 -25.44 -4.10
N ASP A 266 -4.94 -26.08 -5.27
CA ASP A 266 -4.17 -27.32 -5.52
C ASP A 266 -2.65 -27.11 -5.38
N SER A 267 -2.18 -25.92 -5.75
CA SER A 267 -0.77 -25.54 -5.63
C SER A 267 -0.36 -25.22 -4.19
N ALA A 268 -1.27 -24.62 -3.40
CA ALA A 268 -1.07 -24.28 -1.99
C ALA A 268 -1.22 -25.48 -1.02
N ASN A 269 -1.90 -26.55 -1.47
CA ASN A 269 -2.10 -27.78 -0.69
C ASN A 269 -0.89 -28.73 -0.68
N PHE A 270 0.15 -28.45 -1.47
CA PHE A 270 1.33 -29.29 -1.52
C PHE A 270 2.18 -29.15 -0.24
N GLU A 271 2.32 -30.23 0.53
CA GLU A 271 3.25 -30.33 1.66
C GLU A 271 4.71 -30.39 1.16
N GLY A 272 5.29 -29.23 0.82
CA GLY A 272 6.67 -29.10 0.38
C GLY A 272 7.46 -28.15 1.28
N GLU A 273 8.75 -28.44 1.48
CA GLU A 273 9.70 -27.53 2.15
C GLU A 273 10.15 -26.38 1.22
N ASP A 274 9.67 -26.40 -0.02
CA ASP A 274 9.95 -25.40 -1.04
C ASP A 274 9.13 -24.14 -0.83
N THR A 275 9.79 -23.15 -0.26
CA THR A 275 9.23 -21.85 0.06
C THR A 275 9.05 -20.92 -1.15
N SER A 276 9.55 -21.30 -2.33
CA SER A 276 9.41 -20.51 -3.57
C SER A 276 7.94 -20.29 -3.95
N LYS A 277 7.07 -21.25 -3.66
CA LYS A 277 5.62 -21.15 -3.89
C LYS A 277 4.96 -20.01 -3.12
N LEU A 278 5.45 -19.70 -1.91
CA LEU A 278 4.93 -18.57 -1.14
C LEU A 278 5.31 -17.25 -1.81
N ASP A 279 6.50 -17.20 -2.40
CA ASP A 279 6.98 -16.03 -3.14
C ASP A 279 6.14 -15.86 -4.44
N ASP A 280 5.83 -16.94 -5.15
CA ASP A 280 4.91 -16.93 -6.31
C ASP A 280 3.51 -16.40 -5.96
N ILE A 281 2.93 -16.83 -4.83
CA ILE A 281 1.63 -16.33 -4.35
C ILE A 281 1.69 -14.83 -4.09
N ILE A 282 2.78 -14.36 -3.48
CA ILE A 282 2.98 -12.94 -3.14
C ILE A 282 3.20 -12.10 -4.40
N ASP A 283 3.83 -12.65 -5.44
CA ASP A 283 4.17 -11.93 -6.67
C ASP A 283 3.10 -12.03 -7.77
N ALA A 284 2.03 -12.81 -7.55
CA ALA A 284 0.92 -12.99 -8.49
C ALA A 284 0.16 -11.70 -8.86
N GLU A 285 0.24 -10.64 -8.05
CA GLU A 285 -0.42 -9.34 -8.33
C GLU A 285 0.23 -8.60 -9.52
N GLY A 286 1.50 -8.92 -9.83
CA GLY A 286 2.24 -8.30 -10.91
C GLY A 286 2.68 -6.86 -10.64
N PRO A 287 3.16 -6.13 -11.66
CA PRO A 287 3.70 -4.78 -11.48
C PRO A 287 2.60 -3.77 -11.10
N PRO A 288 2.93 -2.73 -10.30
CA PRO A 288 1.98 -1.77 -9.73
C PRO A 288 1.57 -0.66 -10.72
N VAL A 289 1.11 -1.02 -11.92
CA VAL A 289 0.94 -0.12 -13.09
C VAL A 289 0.08 1.11 -12.80
N PHE A 290 -1.02 0.97 -12.04
CA PHE A 290 -1.90 2.09 -11.72
C PHE A 290 -1.25 3.11 -10.78
N LEU A 291 -0.51 2.63 -9.78
CA LEU A 291 0.25 3.50 -8.88
C LEU A 291 1.37 4.22 -9.65
N GLU A 292 2.02 3.54 -10.59
CA GLU A 292 3.03 4.17 -11.44
C GLU A 292 2.44 5.29 -12.28
N THR A 293 1.27 5.03 -12.89
CA THR A 293 0.56 5.99 -13.73
C THR A 293 0.18 7.23 -12.92
N ALA A 294 -0.41 7.05 -11.74
CA ALA A 294 -0.73 8.17 -10.84
C ALA A 294 0.51 8.99 -10.46
N THR A 295 1.60 8.30 -10.07
CA THR A 295 2.84 8.94 -9.64
C THR A 295 3.46 9.78 -10.75
N ARG A 296 3.52 9.23 -11.98
CA ARG A 296 4.03 9.95 -13.16
C ARG A 296 3.16 11.17 -13.50
N GLN A 297 1.83 11.04 -13.42
CA GLN A 297 0.91 12.16 -13.66
C GLN A 297 1.10 13.29 -12.65
N VAL A 298 1.14 13.00 -11.34
CA VAL A 298 1.37 14.02 -10.30
C VAL A 298 2.75 14.65 -10.44
N PHE A 299 3.78 13.85 -10.74
CA PHE A 299 5.13 14.35 -10.97
C PHE A 299 5.20 15.31 -12.17
N ALA A 300 4.57 14.94 -13.29
CA ALA A 300 4.46 15.82 -14.46
C ALA A 300 3.70 17.12 -14.14
N ASN A 301 2.60 17.04 -13.37
CA ASN A 301 1.85 18.19 -12.91
C ASN A 301 2.70 19.10 -11.99
N ARG A 302 3.59 18.54 -11.17
CA ARG A 302 4.51 19.30 -10.31
C ARG A 302 5.50 20.10 -11.15
N ALA A 303 6.10 19.47 -12.17
CA ALA A 303 6.97 20.17 -13.11
C ALA A 303 6.23 21.29 -13.87
N LYS A 304 4.98 21.04 -14.30
CA LYS A 304 4.11 22.04 -14.94
C LYS A 304 3.87 23.24 -14.03
N LEU A 305 3.54 22.99 -12.76
CA LEU A 305 3.32 24.03 -11.75
C LEU A 305 4.58 24.88 -11.51
N HIS A 306 5.74 24.25 -11.33
CA HIS A 306 7.01 24.97 -11.15
C HIS A 306 7.37 25.85 -12.36
N ARG A 307 7.15 25.37 -13.59
CA ARG A 307 7.34 26.18 -14.81
C ARG A 307 6.41 27.38 -14.86
N MET A 308 5.17 27.24 -14.37
CA MET A 308 4.22 28.34 -14.30
C MET A 308 4.61 29.37 -13.24
N MET A 309 5.20 28.95 -12.12
CA MET A 309 5.70 29.83 -11.06
C MET A 309 6.97 30.59 -11.46
N GLY A 310 7.83 30.01 -12.29
CA GLY A 310 9.08 30.62 -12.75
C GLY A 310 8.93 31.73 -13.81
N ARG A 311 7.72 31.97 -14.35
CA ARG A 311 7.47 33.06 -15.31
C ARG A 311 7.23 34.36 -14.54
N ASN A 312 8.15 35.33 -14.68
CA ASN A 312 8.00 36.67 -14.13
C ASN A 312 6.86 37.43 -14.86
N GLY A 313 5.64 37.37 -14.31
CA GLY A 313 4.49 38.16 -14.73
C GLY A 313 3.48 38.29 -13.59
N SER A 314 2.82 39.44 -13.44
CA SER A 314 1.92 39.74 -12.31
C SER A 314 0.65 38.87 -12.24
N THR A 315 0.36 38.09 -13.30
CA THR A 315 -0.79 37.19 -13.40
C THR A 315 -0.36 35.80 -13.92
N THR A 316 0.47 35.07 -13.16
CA THR A 316 0.79 33.68 -13.51
C THR A 316 -0.43 32.79 -13.25
N PRO A 317 -0.77 31.81 -14.10
CA PRO A 317 -1.88 30.91 -13.84
C PRO A 317 -1.70 30.07 -12.55
N ALA A 318 -0.48 29.94 -12.02
CA ALA A 318 -0.20 29.36 -10.70
C ALA A 318 -0.73 30.22 -9.53
N SER A 319 -0.84 31.55 -9.69
CA SER A 319 -1.43 32.45 -8.68
C SER A 319 -2.94 32.23 -8.48
N LYS A 320 -3.61 31.49 -9.38
CA LYS A 320 -5.04 31.15 -9.28
C LYS A 320 -5.34 29.98 -8.34
N LEU A 321 -4.32 29.22 -7.92
CA LEU A 321 -4.48 28.15 -6.95
C LEU A 321 -4.46 28.75 -5.54
N ASP A 322 -5.54 28.53 -4.79
CA ASP A 322 -5.61 28.89 -3.39
C ASP A 322 -4.55 28.13 -2.57
N SER A 323 -4.18 28.70 -1.43
CA SER A 323 -3.33 28.10 -0.42
C SER A 323 -3.76 26.68 -0.05
N VAL A 324 -5.06 26.42 0.14
CA VAL A 324 -5.61 25.10 0.48
C VAL A 324 -5.40 24.10 -0.67
N ASP A 325 -5.55 24.54 -1.91
CA ASP A 325 -5.34 23.71 -3.11
C ASP A 325 -3.86 23.38 -3.30
N ARG A 326 -2.95 24.33 -3.06
CA ARG A 326 -1.51 24.07 -3.07
C ARG A 326 -1.10 23.05 -2.02
N LYS A 327 -1.59 23.20 -0.78
CA LYS A 327 -1.37 22.21 0.28
C LYS A 327 -1.91 20.83 -0.11
N THR A 328 -3.09 20.78 -0.74
CA THR A 328 -3.68 19.52 -1.23
C THR A 328 -2.81 18.88 -2.30
N PHE A 329 -2.32 19.67 -3.25
CA PHE A 329 -1.39 19.21 -4.28
C PHE A 329 -0.12 18.63 -3.66
N ASP A 330 0.49 19.35 -2.70
CA ASP A 330 1.71 18.93 -2.02
C ASP A 330 1.51 17.62 -1.23
N MET A 331 0.36 17.48 -0.57
CA MET A 331 -0.03 16.22 0.08
C MET A 331 -0.24 15.08 -0.94
N MET A 332 -0.89 15.32 -2.08
CA MET A 332 -1.02 14.30 -3.12
C MET A 332 0.34 13.87 -3.68
N PHE A 333 1.25 14.81 -3.89
CA PHE A 333 2.61 14.51 -4.31
C PHE A 333 3.36 13.67 -3.25
N TRP A 334 3.27 14.06 -1.97
CA TRP A 334 3.83 13.28 -0.87
C TRP A 334 3.22 11.88 -0.79
N LEU A 335 1.91 11.75 -0.97
CA LEU A 335 1.20 10.46 -1.00
C LEU A 335 1.78 9.53 -2.08
N CYS A 336 1.93 10.03 -3.31
CA CYS A 336 2.55 9.27 -4.40
C CYS A 336 4.00 8.88 -4.07
N VAL A 337 4.80 9.79 -3.50
CA VAL A 337 6.18 9.50 -3.10
C VAL A 337 6.24 8.41 -2.01
N MET A 338 5.35 8.46 -1.02
CA MET A 338 5.27 7.43 0.03
C MET A 338 4.97 6.06 -0.58
N PHE A 339 3.91 5.96 -1.39
CA PHE A 339 3.50 4.67 -1.94
C PHE A 339 4.44 4.16 -3.04
N ASP A 340 5.02 5.02 -3.87
CA ASP A 340 6.09 4.64 -4.79
C ASP A 340 7.28 4.06 -4.04
N THR A 341 7.66 4.66 -2.90
CA THR A 341 8.78 4.19 -2.07
C THR A 341 8.51 2.80 -1.47
N LEU A 342 7.32 2.58 -0.91
CA LEU A 342 6.92 1.27 -0.38
C LEU A 342 6.83 0.23 -1.51
N SER A 343 6.18 0.58 -2.62
CA SER A 343 5.97 -0.26 -3.79
C SER A 343 7.29 -0.68 -4.44
N ALA A 344 8.25 0.24 -4.56
CA ALA A 344 9.57 -0.01 -5.14
C ALA A 344 10.31 -1.11 -4.38
N VAL A 345 10.31 -1.04 -3.05
CA VAL A 345 10.94 -2.06 -2.20
C VAL A 345 10.24 -3.41 -2.33
N MET A 346 8.91 -3.44 -2.27
CA MET A 346 8.17 -4.69 -2.27
C MET A 346 8.21 -5.44 -3.61
N ASN A 347 8.42 -4.73 -4.72
CA ASN A 347 8.43 -5.32 -6.07
C ASN A 347 9.83 -5.26 -6.73
N ASP A 348 10.88 -5.01 -5.94
CA ASP A 348 12.28 -4.90 -6.38
C ASP A 348 12.49 -4.05 -7.65
N ARG A 349 11.80 -2.91 -7.73
CA ARG A 349 11.85 -2.00 -8.89
C ARG A 349 12.50 -0.67 -8.54
N PRO A 350 13.05 0.05 -9.54
CA PRO A 350 13.51 1.42 -9.34
C PRO A 350 12.37 2.36 -8.90
N LEU A 351 12.74 3.38 -8.13
CA LEU A 351 11.85 4.47 -7.75
C LEU A 351 11.45 5.29 -8.98
N ILE A 352 10.18 5.72 -9.06
CA ILE A 352 9.71 6.61 -10.12
C ILE A 352 10.17 8.03 -9.84
N VAL A 353 10.03 8.47 -8.58
CA VAL A 353 10.51 9.79 -8.15
C VAL A 353 11.86 9.61 -7.47
N SER A 354 12.93 10.06 -8.12
CA SER A 354 14.28 9.96 -7.58
C SER A 354 14.50 10.85 -6.35
N ASP A 355 15.60 10.63 -5.61
CA ASP A 355 15.97 11.48 -4.47
C ASP A 355 16.18 12.94 -4.88
N LYS A 356 16.65 13.18 -6.12
CA LYS A 356 16.83 14.53 -6.66
C LYS A 356 15.49 15.20 -6.94
N ASP A 357 14.56 14.45 -7.51
CA ASP A 357 13.24 14.95 -7.95
C ASP A 357 12.24 15.13 -6.79
N SER A 358 12.53 14.50 -5.65
CA SER A 358 11.75 14.63 -4.41
C SER A 358 12.28 15.72 -3.47
N LYS A 359 13.35 16.45 -3.83
CA LYS A 359 13.88 17.54 -3.00
C LYS A 359 12.81 18.61 -2.69
N ILE A 360 12.93 19.18 -1.50
CA ILE A 360 12.17 20.36 -1.08
C ILE A 360 12.91 21.57 -1.64
N TYR A 361 12.28 22.31 -2.55
CA TYR A 361 12.81 23.58 -3.02
C TYR A 361 12.24 24.68 -2.14
N PRO A 362 13.07 25.46 -1.40
CA PRO A 362 12.58 26.68 -0.79
C PRO A 362 11.99 27.57 -1.89
N ASP A 363 10.82 28.17 -1.65
CA ASP A 363 10.25 29.12 -2.60
C ASP A 363 11.29 30.22 -2.77
N ARG A 364 11.57 30.61 -4.02
CA ARG A 364 12.50 31.71 -4.30
C ARG A 364 11.92 32.93 -3.61
N SER A 365 12.41 33.22 -2.41
CA SER A 365 12.11 34.45 -1.70
C SER A 365 12.41 35.57 -2.68
N LYS A 366 11.37 36.33 -3.06
CA LYS A 366 11.57 37.58 -3.81
C LYS A 366 12.68 38.32 -3.07
N PRO A 367 13.79 38.71 -3.73
CA PRO A 367 14.81 39.49 -3.05
C PRO A 367 14.10 40.73 -2.51
N ASN A 368 14.11 40.87 -1.18
CA ASN A 368 13.50 42.00 -0.51
C ASN A 368 14.12 43.27 -1.12
N GLY A 369 13.33 43.97 -1.93
CA GLY A 369 13.66 45.32 -2.32
C GLY A 369 13.62 46.18 -1.07
N ARG A 370 14.80 46.52 -0.53
CA ARG A 370 15.15 47.80 0.13
C ARG A 370 16.44 47.65 0.93
N ASN A 371 17.54 48.16 0.38
CA ASN A 371 18.38 49.17 1.02
C ASN A 371 19.39 49.68 -0.04
N GLY A 372 19.26 50.96 -0.40
CA GLY A 372 20.11 51.59 -1.43
C GLY A 372 21.44 52.10 -0.87
N ARG A 373 22.41 52.30 -1.78
CA ARG A 373 23.20 53.54 -1.93
C ARG A 373 24.18 53.45 -3.10
N ASN A 374 24.17 54.52 -3.89
CA ASN A 374 25.13 54.99 -4.91
C ASN A 374 26.48 54.28 -5.03
N VAL A 375 26.85 53.91 -6.27
CA VAL A 375 28.16 54.27 -6.86
C VAL A 375 27.93 54.57 -8.36
N ASN A 376 28.37 55.76 -8.79
CA ASN A 376 28.44 56.21 -10.18
C ASN A 376 29.71 55.65 -10.88
N GLN A 377 29.70 55.71 -12.22
CA GLN A 377 30.83 55.53 -13.17
C GLN A 377 31.16 54.06 -13.52
N ALA A 378 31.39 53.66 -14.78
CA ALA A 378 31.64 54.39 -16.01
C ALA A 378 31.19 53.58 -17.25
N GLN A 379 31.11 54.32 -18.35
CA GLN A 379 30.89 53.93 -19.75
C GLN A 379 31.51 52.60 -20.20
N ASN A 380 30.77 51.85 -21.02
CA ASN A 380 31.31 51.45 -22.33
C ASN A 380 30.18 51.27 -23.37
N PRO A 381 30.28 51.93 -24.54
CA PRO A 381 29.39 51.76 -25.69
C PRO A 381 29.94 50.65 -26.62
N PHE A 382 29.09 50.16 -27.54
CA PHE A 382 29.35 49.21 -28.66
C PHE A 382 28.89 47.75 -28.50
N GLY A 383 28.11 47.32 -29.52
CA GLY A 383 27.84 45.94 -29.95
C GLY A 383 26.55 45.36 -29.35
N GLY A 384 25.46 45.07 -30.06
CA GLY A 384 25.32 44.68 -31.46
C GLY A 384 24.60 43.33 -31.51
N SER A 385 23.34 43.36 -31.96
CA SER A 385 22.53 42.30 -32.58
C SER A 385 22.72 40.80 -32.22
N SER A 386 21.59 40.18 -31.84
CA SER A 386 21.10 38.84 -32.24
C SER A 386 22.05 37.89 -32.97
N SER A 387 22.22 36.69 -32.42
CA SER A 387 21.71 35.45 -33.03
C SER A 387 21.90 34.28 -32.07
N GLY A 388 20.96 33.34 -32.09
CA GLY A 388 20.94 32.19 -31.20
C GLY A 388 22.10 31.24 -31.45
N ASP A 389 22.47 30.50 -30.42
CA ASP A 389 22.72 29.08 -30.57
C ASP A 389 22.39 28.32 -29.29
N LEU A 390 21.68 27.23 -29.53
CA LEU A 390 21.20 26.24 -28.60
C LEU A 390 22.32 25.17 -28.53
N PHE A 391 22.71 24.77 -27.32
CA PHE A 391 23.72 23.75 -26.97
C PHE A 391 25.19 24.19 -26.88
N THR A 392 25.80 23.87 -25.72
CA THR A 392 27.24 23.91 -25.32
C THR A 392 27.85 25.31 -25.11
N ASP A 393 28.68 25.63 -24.12
CA ASP A 393 29.07 25.08 -22.80
C ASP A 393 29.82 26.24 -22.08
N GLY A 394 29.91 26.19 -20.74
CA GLY A 394 30.98 26.85 -19.96
C GLY A 394 30.87 28.35 -19.61
N ALA A 395 30.43 28.64 -18.37
CA ALA A 395 31.10 29.65 -17.54
C ALA A 395 30.82 29.38 -16.05
N PHE A 396 31.87 28.95 -15.37
CA PHE A 396 31.98 28.81 -13.92
C PHE A 396 31.49 30.08 -13.20
N SER A 397 30.41 29.96 -12.44
CA SER A 397 30.19 30.80 -11.25
C SER A 397 30.43 29.91 -10.03
N SER A 398 31.64 30.00 -9.49
CA SER A 398 32.06 29.42 -8.22
C SER A 398 31.40 30.18 -7.07
N THR A 399 30.10 29.94 -6.88
CA THR A 399 29.33 30.08 -5.64
C THR A 399 27.87 29.78 -5.97
N LEU A 400 27.57 28.48 -6.08
CA LEU A 400 26.18 28.04 -5.97
C LEU A 400 25.63 28.55 -4.62
N PRO A 401 24.42 29.12 -4.57
CA PRO A 401 23.75 29.40 -3.30
C PRO A 401 23.74 28.11 -2.48
N GLU A 402 24.09 28.18 -1.19
CA GLU A 402 24.10 27.03 -0.27
C GLU A 402 22.89 26.11 -0.54
N GLU A 403 23.18 24.82 -0.79
CA GLU A 403 22.15 23.77 -0.85
C GLU A 403 21.28 23.89 0.41
N PRO A 404 19.94 23.76 0.30
CA PRO A 404 19.04 23.89 1.45
C PRO A 404 19.50 22.98 2.59
N GLN A 405 19.60 23.55 3.80
CA GLN A 405 20.20 22.98 5.03
C GLN A 405 19.61 21.64 5.54
N SER A 406 18.69 20.99 4.83
CA SER A 406 18.19 19.66 5.22
C SER A 406 17.86 18.77 4.03
N ASP A 407 18.63 17.70 3.86
CA ASP A 407 18.29 16.58 2.99
C ASP A 407 17.03 15.86 3.53
N LEU A 408 15.97 15.81 2.72
CA LEU A 408 14.70 15.14 3.01
C LEU A 408 14.92 13.68 3.42
N TRP A 409 15.80 13.00 2.70
CA TRP A 409 16.12 11.59 2.91
C TRP A 409 17.35 11.39 3.80
N GLY A 410 17.89 12.47 4.35
CA GLY A 410 18.90 12.49 5.38
C GLY A 410 18.26 12.53 6.76
N ASP A 411 18.68 13.49 7.57
CA ASP A 411 18.26 13.57 8.98
C ASP A 411 16.94 14.32 9.20
N LEU A 412 16.28 14.86 8.16
CA LEU A 412 15.08 15.69 8.31
C LEU A 412 14.00 15.04 9.18
N PHE A 413 13.67 13.77 8.92
CA PHE A 413 12.66 13.03 9.68
C PHE A 413 13.17 12.48 11.02
N LEU A 414 14.49 12.51 11.25
CA LEU A 414 15.12 12.06 12.49
C LEU A 414 15.32 13.20 13.48
N LYS A 415 15.26 14.46 13.01
CA LYS A 415 15.35 15.64 13.88
C LYS A 415 14.17 15.63 14.86
N PRO A 416 14.41 15.91 16.15
CA PRO A 416 13.32 16.12 17.09
C PRO A 416 12.46 17.26 16.56
N LYS A 417 11.25 16.96 16.09
CA LYS A 417 10.25 18.00 15.87
C LYS A 417 10.01 18.62 17.24
N GLN A 418 10.21 19.93 17.39
CA GLN A 418 9.90 20.66 18.62
C GLN A 418 8.39 20.58 18.89
N LEU A 419 7.94 19.44 19.38
CA LEU A 419 6.65 19.28 20.00
C LEU A 419 6.77 19.72 21.45
N ARG A 420 5.62 19.99 22.06
CA ARG A 420 5.41 20.42 23.46
C ARG A 420 5.98 19.47 24.52
N TRP A 421 6.87 18.55 24.16
CA TRP A 421 7.43 17.55 25.05
C TRP A 421 8.85 17.97 25.40
N ASN A 422 8.95 18.87 26.37
CA ASN A 422 10.20 19.10 27.11
C ASN A 422 10.73 17.80 27.79
N GLN A 423 10.01 16.66 27.69
CA GLN A 423 10.25 15.40 28.39
C GLN A 423 10.29 14.13 27.49
N GLY A 424 10.26 14.23 26.14
CA GLY A 424 10.36 13.07 25.23
C GLY A 424 9.02 12.46 24.74
N ILE A 425 9.07 11.32 24.03
CA ILE A 425 7.87 10.63 23.49
C ILE A 425 6.99 10.11 24.64
N PRO A 426 5.65 10.32 24.62
CA PRO A 426 4.75 9.89 25.67
C PRO A 426 4.68 8.37 25.79
N ARG A 427 4.43 7.89 27.01
CA ARG A 427 4.16 6.48 27.33
C ARG A 427 2.67 6.28 27.56
N TRP A 428 2.15 5.08 27.32
CA TRP A 428 0.76 4.78 27.69
C TRP A 428 0.64 4.57 29.22
N PRO A 429 -0.43 5.02 29.90
CA PRO A 429 -1.57 5.78 29.37
C PRO A 429 -1.23 7.25 29.08
N CYS A 430 -1.63 7.72 27.90
CA CYS A 430 -1.52 9.13 27.49
C CYS A 430 -2.83 9.62 26.86
N SER A 431 -2.93 10.91 26.60
CA SER A 431 -4.09 11.47 25.92
C SER A 431 -4.21 10.97 24.47
N TYR A 432 -5.42 11.01 23.92
CA TYR A 432 -5.67 10.68 22.51
C TYR A 432 -4.80 11.52 21.56
N GLU A 433 -4.66 12.83 21.85
CA GLU A 433 -3.90 13.76 21.02
C GLU A 433 -2.39 13.45 21.05
N GLU A 434 -1.86 13.06 22.20
CA GLU A 434 -0.48 12.62 22.34
C GLU A 434 -0.23 11.34 21.54
N ALA A 435 -1.09 10.32 21.69
CA ALA A 435 -1.01 9.07 20.93
C ALA A 435 -1.12 9.32 19.41
N ALA A 436 -2.10 10.10 18.98
CA ALA A 436 -2.30 10.47 17.58
C ALA A 436 -1.08 11.17 17.00
N THR A 437 -0.49 12.10 17.76
CA THR A 437 0.67 12.85 17.29
C THR A 437 1.92 11.98 17.20
N THR A 438 2.14 11.09 18.18
CA THR A 438 3.24 10.11 18.15
C THR A 438 3.17 9.27 16.88
N LEU A 439 2.00 8.71 16.57
CA LEU A 439 1.79 7.89 15.37
C LEU A 439 1.99 8.68 14.07
N CYS A 440 1.48 9.90 14.00
CA CYS A 440 1.66 10.77 12.83
C CYS A 440 3.15 11.11 12.60
N ASN A 441 3.91 11.35 13.67
CA ASN A 441 5.35 11.64 13.57
C ASN A 441 6.18 10.40 13.18
N ALA A 442 5.75 9.21 13.60
CA ALA A 442 6.37 7.96 13.22
C ALA A 442 6.16 7.62 11.73
N ALA A 443 5.02 8.00 11.13
CA ALA A 443 4.69 7.63 9.76
C ALA A 443 5.75 8.02 8.69
N PRO A 444 6.31 9.25 8.66
CA PRO A 444 7.41 9.58 7.75
C PRO A 444 8.72 8.82 8.01
N VAL A 445 9.01 8.44 9.26
CA VAL A 445 10.21 7.65 9.61
C VAL A 445 10.11 6.23 9.03
N LYS A 446 8.90 5.64 9.05
CA LYS A 446 8.64 4.40 8.31
C LYS A 446 8.99 4.55 6.83
N VAL A 447 8.50 5.61 6.18
CA VAL A 447 8.75 5.85 4.75
C VAL A 447 10.25 6.03 4.50
N LEU A 448 10.97 6.71 5.40
CA LEU A 448 12.42 6.87 5.33
C LEU A 448 13.14 5.52 5.34
N LEU A 449 12.75 4.56 6.19
CA LEU A 449 13.38 3.24 6.20
C LEU A 449 13.18 2.50 4.86
N TYR A 450 11.96 2.50 4.32
CA TYR A 450 11.72 1.96 2.97
C TYR A 450 12.57 2.67 1.92
N ARG A 451 12.70 4.01 2.00
CA ARG A 451 13.55 4.77 1.09
C ARG A 451 15.02 4.34 1.15
N LYS A 452 15.54 4.08 2.35
CA LYS A 452 16.89 3.57 2.54
C LYS A 452 17.08 2.18 1.93
N VAL A 453 16.10 1.28 2.10
CA VAL A 453 16.12 -0.04 1.43
C VAL A 453 16.09 0.10 -0.10
N ALA A 454 15.24 0.98 -0.65
CA ALA A 454 15.20 1.24 -2.10
C ALA A 454 16.52 1.79 -2.64
N ARG A 455 17.23 2.61 -1.84
CA ARG A 455 18.58 3.08 -2.17
C ARG A 455 19.58 1.93 -2.19
N LEU A 456 19.51 0.99 -1.25
CA LEU A 456 20.36 -0.21 -1.26
C LEU A 456 20.10 -1.06 -2.51
N GLN A 457 18.83 -1.32 -2.86
CA GLN A 457 18.46 -2.01 -4.12
C GLN A 457 19.06 -1.32 -5.35
N THR A 458 18.94 0.01 -5.41
CA THR A 458 19.48 0.82 -6.50
C THR A 458 21.02 0.80 -6.57
N LEU A 459 21.70 0.67 -5.43
CA LEU A 459 23.16 0.56 -5.39
C LEU A 459 23.62 -0.84 -5.80
N MET A 460 22.90 -1.88 -5.37
CA MET A 460 23.15 -3.27 -5.73
C MET A 460 22.96 -3.49 -7.23
N SER A 461 21.97 -2.85 -7.86
CA SER A 461 21.73 -2.99 -9.30
C SER A 461 22.77 -2.28 -10.19
N ARG A 462 23.74 -1.56 -9.60
CA ARG A 462 24.76 -0.80 -10.34
C ARG A 462 26.09 -1.55 -10.31
N VAL A 463 26.60 -1.88 -11.48
CA VAL A 463 27.88 -2.58 -11.70
C VAL A 463 29.09 -1.85 -11.10
N THR A 464 29.02 -0.54 -10.90
CA THR A 464 30.17 0.31 -10.50
C THR A 464 30.06 0.88 -9.08
N THR A 465 29.21 0.33 -8.22
CA THR A 465 29.10 0.81 -6.83
C THR A 465 30.36 0.48 -6.05
N LYS A 466 31.03 1.52 -5.51
CA LYS A 466 32.18 1.36 -4.63
C LYS A 466 31.76 0.75 -3.28
N PRO A 467 32.54 -0.20 -2.71
CA PRO A 467 32.21 -0.82 -1.42
C PRO A 467 31.98 0.18 -0.27
N GLU A 468 32.75 1.27 -0.20
CA GLU A 468 32.60 2.29 0.85
C GLU A 468 31.24 2.98 0.78
N LYS A 469 30.72 3.18 -0.45
CA LYS A 469 29.41 3.79 -0.67
C LYS A 469 28.28 2.84 -0.28
N MET A 470 28.46 1.54 -0.54
CA MET A 470 27.52 0.51 -0.09
C MET A 470 27.44 0.46 1.44
N GLU A 471 28.59 0.42 2.11
CA GLU A 471 28.66 0.40 3.58
C GLU A 471 28.09 1.68 4.21
N ALA A 472 28.37 2.86 3.64
CA ALA A 472 27.76 4.10 4.09
C ALA A 472 26.22 4.04 4.02
N ALA A 473 25.66 3.46 2.95
CA ALA A 473 24.22 3.30 2.80
C ALA A 473 23.65 2.28 3.81
N ILE A 474 24.37 1.19 4.11
CA ILE A 474 23.97 0.23 5.16
C ILE A 474 23.94 0.94 6.52
N MET A 475 24.99 1.68 6.88
CA MET A 475 25.06 2.41 8.14
C MET A 475 23.93 3.45 8.28
N GLU A 476 23.65 4.21 7.21
CA GLU A 476 22.52 5.15 7.18
C GLU A 476 21.17 4.43 7.39
N SER A 477 21.00 3.23 6.85
CA SER A 477 19.78 2.44 6.99
C SER A 477 19.61 1.94 8.43
N ILE A 478 20.69 1.42 9.03
CA ILE A 478 20.71 0.96 10.42
C ILE A 478 20.45 2.12 11.39
N LYS A 479 20.98 3.32 11.11
CA LYS A 479 20.71 4.54 11.91
C LYS A 479 19.22 4.84 12.00
N VAL A 480 18.46 4.70 10.90
CA VAL A 480 17.00 4.92 10.90
C VAL A 480 16.30 3.88 11.76
N TYR A 481 16.68 2.60 11.65
CA TYR A 481 16.14 1.52 12.48
C TYR A 481 16.40 1.76 13.98
N GLN A 482 17.63 2.13 14.34
CA GLN A 482 18.01 2.46 15.71
C GLN A 482 17.23 3.67 16.25
N HIS A 483 17.07 4.73 15.44
CA HIS A 483 16.30 5.90 15.81
C HIS A 483 14.85 5.54 16.14
N TRP A 484 14.19 4.71 15.31
CA TRP A 484 12.84 4.26 15.60
C TRP A 484 12.75 3.50 16.92
N ASN A 485 13.64 2.53 17.14
CA ASN A 485 13.61 1.72 18.35
C ASN A 485 13.83 2.56 19.61
N HIS A 486 14.72 3.56 19.54
CA HIS A 486 14.97 4.48 20.65
C HIS A 486 13.82 5.46 20.89
N THR A 487 13.18 5.93 19.82
CA THR A 487 12.19 7.02 19.89
C THR A 487 10.77 6.49 20.07
N TYR A 488 10.34 5.60 19.17
CA TYR A 488 8.96 5.14 19.09
C TYR A 488 8.77 3.70 19.59
N GLY A 489 9.82 2.87 19.58
CA GLY A 489 9.73 1.43 19.84
C GLY A 489 8.96 1.09 21.12
N GLN A 490 9.26 1.78 22.22
CA GLN A 490 8.59 1.52 23.50
C GLN A 490 7.11 1.90 23.49
N PHE A 491 6.71 2.98 22.80
CA PHE A 491 5.30 3.37 22.68
C PHE A 491 4.50 2.30 21.93
N PHE A 492 5.06 1.70 20.88
CA PHE A 492 4.42 0.60 20.15
C PHE A 492 4.29 -0.67 21.00
N VAL A 493 5.28 -0.97 21.85
CA VAL A 493 5.19 -2.07 22.83
C VAL A 493 4.06 -1.81 23.82
N ASP A 494 3.94 -0.59 24.34
CA ASP A 494 2.83 -0.22 25.23
C ASP A 494 1.48 -0.41 24.53
N CYS A 495 1.34 0.06 23.28
CA CYS A 495 0.12 -0.12 22.49
C CYS A 495 -0.27 -1.60 22.29
N ILE A 496 0.71 -2.49 22.12
CA ILE A 496 0.45 -3.94 22.00
C ILE A 496 -0.01 -4.52 23.34
N ASN A 497 0.62 -4.13 24.45
CA ASN A 497 0.29 -4.64 25.78
C ASN A 497 -1.10 -4.17 26.25
N ASP A 498 -1.50 -2.96 25.86
CA ASP A 498 -2.74 -2.32 26.25
C ASP A 498 -3.78 -2.22 25.12
N HIS A 499 -3.66 -3.05 24.07
CA HIS A 499 -4.47 -2.94 22.83
C HIS A 499 -5.95 -2.65 23.09
N ASP A 500 -6.57 -3.42 23.99
CA ASP A 500 -8.00 -3.32 24.25
C ASP A 500 -8.43 -2.08 25.08
N ASN A 501 -7.47 -1.41 25.71
CA ASN A 501 -7.69 -0.17 26.45
C ASN A 501 -7.50 1.08 25.56
N LEU A 502 -6.97 0.93 24.36
CA LEU A 502 -6.76 2.04 23.43
C LEU A 502 -8.07 2.44 22.75
N PRO A 503 -8.24 3.73 22.36
CA PRO A 503 -9.31 4.13 21.45
C PRO A 503 -9.20 3.38 20.12
N ALA A 504 -10.33 2.97 19.53
CA ALA A 504 -10.36 2.14 18.32
C ALA A 504 -9.53 2.73 17.17
N ARG A 505 -9.58 4.05 16.97
CA ARG A 505 -8.77 4.73 15.95
C ARG A 505 -7.26 4.61 16.18
N ILE A 506 -6.82 4.65 17.44
CA ILE A 506 -5.41 4.41 17.79
C ILE A 506 -5.06 2.95 17.51
N GLN A 507 -5.94 1.99 17.87
CA GLN A 507 -5.75 0.57 17.56
C GLN A 507 -5.53 0.34 16.06
N SER A 508 -6.42 0.88 15.22
CA SER A 508 -6.30 0.83 13.76
C SER A 508 -4.97 1.41 13.27
N TRP A 509 -4.62 2.63 13.68
CA TRP A 509 -3.45 3.33 13.18
C TRP A 509 -2.12 2.68 13.56
N TYR A 510 -1.94 2.31 14.83
CA TYR A 510 -0.67 1.74 15.27
C TYR A 510 -0.49 0.35 14.67
N VAL A 511 -1.56 -0.44 14.53
CA VAL A 511 -1.48 -1.79 13.98
C VAL A 511 -0.96 -1.75 12.55
N ILE A 512 -1.56 -0.89 11.72
CA ILE A 512 -1.12 -0.72 10.34
C ILE A 512 0.33 -0.20 10.30
N LEU A 513 0.61 0.87 11.05
CA LEU A 513 1.92 1.51 11.00
C LEU A 513 3.05 0.55 11.44
N ALA A 514 2.82 -0.24 12.50
CA ALA A 514 3.74 -1.27 12.97
C ALA A 514 3.94 -2.38 11.94
N GLY A 515 2.85 -2.90 11.35
CA GLY A 515 2.93 -3.95 10.35
C GLY A 515 3.77 -3.54 9.14
N HIS A 516 3.62 -2.29 8.68
CA HIS A 516 4.44 -1.76 7.60
C HIS A 516 5.90 -1.51 8.03
N TRP A 517 6.12 -0.99 9.25
CA TRP A 517 7.47 -0.77 9.78
C TRP A 517 8.28 -2.06 9.84
N HIS A 518 7.70 -3.12 10.42
CA HIS A 518 8.38 -4.40 10.56
C HIS A 518 8.63 -5.07 9.20
N LEU A 519 7.75 -4.91 8.21
CA LEU A 519 8.04 -5.36 6.85
C LEU A 519 9.27 -4.63 6.27
N ALA A 520 9.39 -3.31 6.47
CA ALA A 520 10.57 -2.56 6.04
C ALA A 520 11.85 -3.07 6.69
N ALA A 521 11.81 -3.36 8.00
CA ALA A 521 12.95 -3.90 8.74
C ALA A 521 13.33 -5.32 8.30
N LEU A 522 12.35 -6.18 8.01
CA LEU A 522 12.58 -7.50 7.42
C LEU A 522 13.19 -7.39 6.01
N SER A 523 12.75 -6.44 5.20
CA SER A 523 13.34 -6.16 3.88
C SER A 523 14.75 -5.57 3.97
N LEU A 524 15.04 -4.76 4.99
CA LEU A 524 16.39 -4.29 5.26
C LEU A 524 17.33 -5.47 5.59
N ALA A 525 16.90 -6.39 6.46
CA ALA A 525 17.70 -7.56 6.82
C ALA A 525 18.02 -8.44 5.60
N ASP A 526 17.04 -8.65 4.71
CA ASP A 526 17.27 -9.39 3.47
C ASP A 526 18.19 -8.65 2.51
N MET A 527 18.06 -7.34 2.39
CA MET A 527 18.92 -6.55 1.52
C MET A 527 20.37 -6.58 2.00
N ILE A 528 20.61 -6.44 3.31
CA ILE A 528 21.96 -6.55 3.89
C ILE A 528 22.53 -7.96 3.65
N GLN A 529 21.73 -9.00 3.87
CA GLN A 529 22.14 -10.38 3.60
C GLN A 529 22.56 -10.57 2.13
N ARG A 530 21.75 -10.13 1.17
CA ARG A 530 22.08 -10.22 -0.27
C ARG A 530 23.35 -9.44 -0.61
N ILE A 531 23.57 -8.29 0.03
CA ILE A 531 24.79 -7.50 -0.16
C ILE A 531 26.03 -8.22 0.37
N ASP A 532 25.92 -8.87 1.53
CA ASP A 532 27.00 -9.62 2.15
C ASP A 532 27.36 -10.86 1.34
N GLU A 533 26.36 -11.59 0.84
CA GLU A 533 26.49 -12.75 -0.05
C GLU A 533 27.10 -12.37 -1.41
N GLY A 534 26.73 -11.20 -1.95
CA GLY A 534 27.29 -10.68 -3.20
C GLY A 534 28.64 -9.98 -3.06
N GLU A 535 29.23 -9.98 -1.87
CA GLU A 535 30.55 -9.38 -1.57
C GLU A 535 30.69 -7.89 -1.97
N MET A 536 29.59 -7.14 -2.06
CA MET A 536 29.61 -5.75 -2.55
C MET A 536 30.00 -4.72 -1.46
N GLY A 537 29.99 -5.15 -0.20
CA GLY A 537 30.37 -4.34 0.96
C GLY A 537 31.88 -4.42 1.28
N LEU A 538 32.29 -3.81 2.39
CA LEU A 538 33.66 -3.93 2.89
C LEU A 538 33.80 -5.21 3.73
N GLU A 539 34.88 -5.96 3.50
CA GLU A 539 35.08 -7.28 4.11
C GLU A 539 35.07 -7.24 5.65
N LEU A 540 35.70 -6.23 6.27
CA LEU A 540 35.74 -6.09 7.73
C LEU A 540 34.35 -5.89 8.33
N GLN A 541 33.54 -5.01 7.73
CA GLN A 541 32.18 -4.72 8.16
C GLN A 541 31.26 -5.92 7.98
N ARG A 542 31.41 -6.65 6.86
CA ARG A 542 30.71 -7.92 6.64
C ARG A 542 31.04 -8.95 7.72
N LYS A 543 32.33 -9.17 8.03
CA LYS A 543 32.75 -10.08 9.11
C LYS A 543 32.19 -9.67 10.47
N GLN A 544 32.13 -8.37 10.77
CA GLN A 544 31.51 -7.85 12.00
C GLN A 544 30.00 -8.15 12.05
N ARG A 545 29.28 -7.97 10.93
CA ARG A 545 27.85 -8.31 10.83
C ARG A 545 27.60 -9.81 11.00
N GLU A 546 28.46 -10.65 10.44
CA GLU A 546 28.40 -12.11 10.59
C GLU A 546 28.64 -12.53 12.05
N GLN A 547 29.71 -12.02 12.68
CA GLN A 547 30.03 -12.30 14.09
C GLN A 547 28.93 -11.85 15.05
N SER A 548 28.34 -10.67 14.80
CA SER A 548 27.22 -10.15 15.59
C SER A 548 25.86 -10.76 15.24
N ARG A 549 25.78 -11.59 14.19
CA ARG A 549 24.54 -12.19 13.66
C ARG A 549 23.45 -11.15 13.38
N LEU A 550 23.84 -9.97 12.89
CA LEU A 550 22.96 -8.80 12.75
C LEU A 550 21.67 -9.12 11.97
N CYS A 551 21.78 -9.71 10.78
CA CYS A 551 20.62 -10.02 9.93
C CYS A 551 19.68 -11.03 10.58
N ILE A 552 20.23 -12.03 11.28
CA ILE A 552 19.45 -13.05 11.99
C ILE A 552 18.68 -12.40 13.15
N MET A 553 19.34 -11.55 13.93
CA MET A 553 18.71 -10.81 15.03
C MET A 553 17.61 -9.89 14.54
N LEU A 554 17.88 -9.09 13.49
CA LEU A 554 16.89 -8.20 12.88
C LEU A 554 15.65 -8.98 12.41
N ARG A 555 15.84 -10.11 11.71
CA ARG A 555 14.71 -10.95 11.28
C ARG A 555 13.91 -11.47 12.45
N LYS A 556 14.59 -12.02 13.46
CA LYS A 556 13.96 -12.62 14.63
C LYS A 556 13.15 -11.59 15.44
N GLU A 557 13.75 -10.46 15.77
CA GLU A 557 13.08 -9.40 16.55
C GLU A 557 11.82 -8.89 15.86
N ASN A 558 11.92 -8.60 14.56
CA ASN A 558 10.79 -8.08 13.80
C ASN A 558 9.72 -9.15 13.55
N ALA A 559 10.09 -10.42 13.35
CA ALA A 559 9.12 -11.50 13.23
C ALA A 559 8.35 -11.75 14.53
N LEU A 560 9.02 -11.67 15.69
CA LEU A 560 8.37 -11.74 16.99
C LEU A 560 7.41 -10.56 17.21
N ALA A 561 7.82 -9.33 16.89
CA ALA A 561 6.95 -8.17 16.99
C ALA A 561 5.72 -8.27 16.07
N VAL A 562 5.88 -8.76 14.84
CA VAL A 562 4.76 -9.02 13.91
C VAL A 562 3.83 -10.11 14.44
N SER A 563 4.36 -11.16 15.09
CA SER A 563 3.49 -12.18 15.71
C SER A 563 2.66 -11.63 16.88
N ASP A 564 3.23 -10.75 17.70
CA ASP A 564 2.49 -10.06 18.77
C ASP A 564 1.41 -9.15 18.19
N LEU A 565 1.73 -8.47 17.08
CA LEU A 565 0.78 -7.66 16.35
C LEU A 565 -0.39 -8.51 15.83
N GLY A 566 -0.10 -9.67 15.22
CA GLY A 566 -1.11 -10.61 14.73
C GLY A 566 -2.00 -11.14 15.85
N ARG A 567 -1.41 -11.41 17.03
CA ARG A 567 -2.13 -11.87 18.23
C ARG A 567 -3.18 -10.87 18.70
N VAL A 568 -2.82 -9.59 18.83
CA VAL A 568 -3.72 -8.57 19.41
C VAL A 568 -4.70 -7.98 18.41
N SER A 569 -4.32 -7.87 17.14
CA SER A 569 -5.15 -7.21 16.11
C SER A 569 -6.16 -8.11 15.42
N SER A 570 -6.06 -9.43 15.61
CA SER A 570 -6.97 -10.41 15.03
C SER A 570 -8.33 -10.41 15.73
N PRO A 571 -9.44 -10.61 15.01
CA PRO A 571 -10.76 -10.81 15.59
C PRO A 571 -10.81 -11.81 16.76
N SER A 572 -11.48 -11.39 17.84
CA SER A 572 -11.73 -12.15 19.06
C SER A 572 -13.09 -11.74 19.66
N ALA A 573 -13.77 -12.66 20.36
CA ALA A 573 -15.11 -12.43 20.91
C ALA A 573 -15.18 -11.25 21.88
N ASP A 574 -14.13 -11.05 22.67
CA ASP A 574 -14.08 -10.01 23.71
C ASP A 574 -13.44 -8.70 23.25
N ALA A 575 -12.93 -8.64 22.01
CA ALA A 575 -12.14 -7.52 21.49
C ALA A 575 -12.89 -6.19 21.62
N SER A 576 -12.19 -5.19 22.16
CA SER A 576 -12.72 -3.82 22.30
C SER A 576 -13.04 -3.20 20.94
N PHE A 577 -12.23 -3.46 19.91
CA PHE A 577 -12.40 -2.93 18.56
C PHE A 577 -13.75 -3.33 17.93
N ALA A 578 -14.20 -4.57 18.17
CA ALA A 578 -15.48 -5.06 17.65
C ALA A 578 -16.70 -4.33 18.23
N LYS A 579 -16.53 -3.66 19.37
CA LYS A 579 -17.57 -2.88 20.06
C LYS A 579 -17.62 -1.43 19.55
N ALA A 580 -16.66 -1.01 18.75
CA ALA A 580 -16.57 0.34 18.18
C ALA A 580 -17.65 0.54 17.10
N ARG A 581 -18.70 1.30 17.46
CA ARG A 581 -19.86 1.58 16.57
C ARG A 581 -19.54 2.61 15.49
N GLU A 582 -18.43 3.32 15.64
CA GLU A 582 -17.95 4.28 14.66
C GLU A 582 -17.37 3.62 13.40
N TYR A 583 -17.03 2.33 13.43
CA TYR A 583 -16.54 1.56 12.29
C TYR A 583 -17.67 0.74 11.64
N HIS A 584 -17.60 0.59 10.31
CA HIS A 584 -18.46 -0.27 9.54
C HIS A 584 -18.30 -1.72 10.00
N PHE A 585 -19.40 -2.49 10.08
CA PHE A 585 -19.36 -3.87 10.59
C PHE A 585 -18.43 -4.80 9.78
N ALA A 586 -18.19 -4.46 8.52
CA ALA A 586 -17.27 -5.19 7.64
C ALA A 586 -15.79 -5.01 7.99
N VAL A 587 -15.43 -3.91 8.66
CA VAL A 587 -14.05 -3.60 9.06
C VAL A 587 -13.84 -3.67 10.58
N ASN A 588 -14.91 -3.63 11.38
CA ASN A 588 -14.82 -3.50 12.83
C ASN A 588 -14.47 -4.80 13.58
N LYS A 589 -14.43 -5.97 12.91
CA LYS A 589 -14.16 -7.24 13.60
C LYS A 589 -12.74 -7.35 14.17
N GLY A 590 -11.79 -6.55 13.68
CA GLY A 590 -10.42 -6.50 14.20
C GLY A 590 -9.64 -5.37 13.55
N ALA A 591 -8.72 -4.75 14.29
CA ALA A 591 -8.00 -3.56 13.85
C ALA A 591 -7.23 -3.78 12.54
N LEU A 592 -6.69 -4.99 12.31
CA LEU A 592 -5.97 -5.32 11.07
C LEU A 592 -6.84 -5.23 9.80
N LEU A 593 -8.17 -5.34 9.94
CA LEU A 593 -9.09 -5.30 8.80
C LEU A 593 -9.29 -3.88 8.26
N THR A 594 -8.84 -2.86 8.99
CA THR A 594 -8.86 -1.46 8.55
C THR A 594 -7.70 -1.10 7.60
N GLU A 595 -6.76 -2.02 7.34
CA GLU A 595 -5.67 -1.79 6.40
C GLU A 595 -6.20 -1.51 4.98
N PRO A 596 -5.91 -0.34 4.38
CA PRO A 596 -6.30 -0.06 3.01
C PRO A 596 -5.44 -0.79 1.98
N TRP A 597 -4.14 -1.00 2.23
CA TRP A 597 -3.24 -1.66 1.29
C TRP A 597 -2.87 -3.06 1.78
N THR A 598 -3.83 -3.98 1.67
CA THR A 598 -3.78 -5.33 2.28
C THR A 598 -2.48 -6.08 2.03
N VAL A 599 -1.94 -5.98 0.81
CA VAL A 599 -0.71 -6.68 0.40
C VAL A 599 0.49 -6.38 1.32
N VAL A 600 0.54 -5.19 1.92
CA VAL A 600 1.64 -4.83 2.84
C VAL A 600 1.59 -5.69 4.10
N LEU A 601 0.40 -5.86 4.70
CA LEU A 601 0.24 -6.74 5.85
C LEU A 601 0.36 -8.22 5.48
N VAL A 602 -0.10 -8.62 4.29
CA VAL A 602 0.11 -9.99 3.79
C VAL A 602 1.58 -10.32 3.72
N ARG A 603 2.38 -9.47 3.07
CA ARG A 603 3.84 -9.62 2.98
C ARG A 603 4.49 -9.60 4.38
N SER A 604 4.03 -8.73 5.27
CA SER A 604 4.55 -8.64 6.65
C SER A 604 4.34 -9.92 7.45
N PHE A 605 3.09 -10.40 7.54
CA PHE A 605 2.75 -11.61 8.28
C PHE A 605 3.33 -12.87 7.63
N ALA A 606 3.31 -12.99 6.30
CA ALA A 606 3.84 -14.15 5.60
C ALA A 606 5.35 -14.28 5.81
N LYS A 607 6.09 -13.17 5.69
CA LYS A 607 7.54 -13.14 5.91
C LYS A 607 7.92 -13.42 7.36
N ALA A 608 7.18 -12.84 8.32
CA ALA A 608 7.37 -13.14 9.74
C ALA A 608 7.07 -14.61 10.06
N ALA A 609 5.97 -15.15 9.52
CA ALA A 609 5.61 -16.56 9.68
C ALA A 609 6.70 -17.47 9.14
N ARG A 610 7.27 -17.19 7.95
CA ARG A 610 8.40 -17.93 7.36
C ARG A 610 9.64 -17.91 8.26
N VAL A 611 10.05 -16.74 8.76
CA VAL A 611 11.18 -16.63 9.71
C VAL A 611 10.96 -17.46 10.97
N LEU A 612 9.73 -17.46 11.52
CA LEU A 612 9.38 -18.25 12.69
C LEU A 612 9.35 -19.75 12.38
N LEU A 613 8.83 -20.12 11.21
CA LEU A 613 8.81 -21.49 10.70
C LEU A 613 10.24 -22.03 10.56
N ASP A 614 11.14 -21.27 9.94
CA ASP A 614 12.56 -21.61 9.75
C ASP A 614 13.31 -21.73 11.09
N SER A 615 12.84 -21.03 12.12
CA SER A 615 13.39 -21.12 13.48
C SER A 615 12.95 -22.38 14.25
N ILE A 616 11.96 -23.14 13.74
CA ILE A 616 11.55 -24.42 14.34
C ILE A 616 12.59 -25.49 13.96
N PRO A 617 13.27 -26.11 14.94
CA PRO A 617 14.29 -27.11 14.70
C PRO A 617 13.69 -28.39 14.10
N VAL A 618 14.35 -28.93 13.08
CA VAL A 618 13.96 -30.19 12.45
C VAL A 618 14.97 -31.28 12.83
N PRO A 619 14.56 -32.37 13.50
CA PRO A 619 15.47 -33.42 13.98
C PRO A 619 16.36 -34.02 12.90
N SER A 620 15.84 -34.19 11.68
CA SER A 620 16.56 -34.78 10.54
C SER A 620 17.65 -33.88 9.94
N GLN A 621 17.66 -32.59 10.29
CA GLN A 621 18.62 -31.60 9.79
C GLN A 621 19.72 -31.28 10.82
N LEU A 622 19.64 -31.86 12.02
CA LEU A 622 20.62 -31.62 13.07
C LEU A 622 21.87 -32.50 12.88
N PRO A 623 23.08 -31.95 13.05
CA PRO A 623 24.30 -32.75 13.06
C PRO A 623 24.29 -33.84 14.14
N PRO A 624 24.97 -34.98 13.92
CA PRO A 624 25.15 -36.01 14.95
C PRO A 624 25.82 -35.42 16.20
N GLY A 625 25.24 -35.68 17.38
CA GLY A 625 25.77 -35.16 18.66
C GLY A 625 25.31 -33.75 19.04
N SER A 626 24.33 -33.20 18.34
CA SER A 626 23.68 -31.92 18.67
C SER A 626 22.98 -31.96 20.04
N ILE A 627 22.91 -30.78 20.68
CA ILE A 627 22.21 -30.57 21.96
C ILE A 627 20.73 -30.95 21.79
N PRO A 628 20.09 -31.59 22.80
CA PRO A 628 18.67 -31.91 22.76
C PRO A 628 17.81 -30.70 22.37
N ILE A 629 16.83 -30.91 21.50
CA ILE A 629 15.91 -29.87 21.05
C ILE A 629 15.17 -29.28 22.26
N ASN A 630 15.25 -27.97 22.43
CA ASN A 630 14.44 -27.27 23.42
C ASN A 630 12.99 -27.19 22.93
N MET A 631 12.17 -28.16 23.35
CA MET A 631 10.77 -28.24 22.97
C MET A 631 9.95 -27.02 23.38
N ASN A 632 10.28 -26.36 24.49
CA ASN A 632 9.58 -25.13 24.91
C ASN A 632 9.82 -23.99 23.91
N ALA A 633 11.06 -23.82 23.46
CA ALA A 633 11.40 -22.82 22.46
C ALA A 633 10.77 -23.13 21.09
N ALA A 634 10.77 -24.40 20.68
CA ALA A 634 10.13 -24.84 19.45
C ALA A 634 8.60 -24.60 19.48
N ASN A 635 7.94 -24.95 20.58
CA ASN A 635 6.51 -24.71 20.79
C ASN A 635 6.17 -23.23 20.78
N GLU A 636 7.03 -22.37 21.32
CA GLU A 636 6.82 -20.92 21.27
C GLU A 636 6.93 -20.40 19.82
N TYR A 637 7.92 -20.83 19.03
CA TYR A 637 7.98 -20.46 17.61
C TYR A 637 6.76 -20.93 16.82
N MET A 638 6.27 -22.14 17.10
CA MET A 638 5.03 -22.65 16.49
C MET A 638 3.83 -21.77 16.84
N ARG A 639 3.61 -21.49 18.11
CA ARG A 639 2.51 -20.61 18.58
C ARG A 639 2.60 -19.21 17.95
N ARG A 640 3.81 -18.64 17.90
CA ARG A 640 4.06 -17.32 17.29
C ARG A 640 3.77 -17.34 15.79
N CYS A 641 4.13 -18.43 15.10
CA CYS A 641 3.81 -18.64 13.69
C CYS A 641 2.29 -18.71 13.48
N GLU A 642 1.56 -19.43 14.35
CA GLU A 642 0.08 -19.49 14.32
C GLU A 642 -0.57 -18.12 14.44
N PHE A 643 -0.04 -17.19 15.25
CA PHE A 643 -0.58 -15.84 15.31
C PHE A 643 -0.47 -15.08 13.98
N CYS A 644 0.64 -15.24 13.24
CA CYS A 644 0.79 -14.68 11.91
C CYS A 644 -0.16 -15.35 10.90
N ILE A 645 -0.29 -16.67 10.95
CA ILE A 645 -1.19 -17.44 10.08
C ILE A 645 -2.65 -17.04 10.33
N LYS A 646 -3.06 -16.92 11.60
CA LYS A 646 -4.40 -16.47 11.99
C LYS A 646 -4.70 -15.06 11.46
N ALA A 647 -3.72 -14.15 11.56
CA ALA A 647 -3.86 -12.80 11.00
C ALA A 647 -4.03 -12.83 9.47
N LEU A 648 -3.21 -13.61 8.75
CA LEU A 648 -3.35 -13.82 7.31
C LEU A 648 -4.71 -14.42 6.94
N TRP A 649 -5.18 -15.40 7.71
CA TRP A 649 -6.46 -16.05 7.49
C TRP A 649 -7.63 -15.05 7.60
N TYR A 650 -7.60 -14.16 8.59
CA TYR A 650 -8.60 -13.10 8.71
C TYR A 650 -8.49 -12.03 7.63
N LEU A 651 -7.27 -11.67 7.20
CA LEU A 651 -7.08 -10.88 5.98
C LEU A 651 -7.60 -11.61 4.74
N GLY A 652 -7.59 -12.94 4.76
CA GLY A 652 -8.19 -13.84 3.78
C GLY A 652 -9.67 -13.59 3.53
N ARG A 653 -10.38 -12.89 4.43
CA ARG A 653 -11.76 -12.45 4.20
C ARG A 653 -11.88 -11.37 3.11
N LYS A 654 -10.81 -10.61 2.86
CA LYS A 654 -10.77 -9.52 1.87
C LYS A 654 -9.66 -9.63 0.83
N SER A 655 -8.80 -10.64 0.95
CA SER A 655 -7.63 -10.83 0.10
C SER A 655 -7.45 -12.32 -0.22
N ASP A 656 -7.60 -12.68 -1.48
CA ASP A 656 -7.35 -14.05 -1.94
C ASP A 656 -5.89 -14.45 -1.73
N MET A 657 -4.95 -13.52 -1.94
CA MET A 657 -3.52 -13.71 -1.66
C MET A 657 -3.26 -14.05 -0.19
N ALA A 658 -3.90 -13.33 0.74
CA ALA A 658 -3.77 -13.60 2.17
C ALA A 658 -4.27 -15.00 2.54
N PHE A 659 -5.39 -15.42 1.92
CA PHE A 659 -5.95 -16.75 2.11
C PHE A 659 -5.01 -17.85 1.60
N LEU A 660 -4.47 -17.71 0.39
CA LEU A 660 -3.52 -18.66 -0.17
C LEU A 660 -2.23 -18.75 0.67
N ALA A 661 -1.69 -17.61 1.10
CA ALA A 661 -0.53 -17.56 1.98
C ALA A 661 -0.81 -18.23 3.35
N ALA A 662 -1.97 -17.97 3.95
CA ALA A 662 -2.37 -18.61 5.21
C ALA A 662 -2.48 -20.13 5.06
N THR A 663 -3.08 -20.61 3.96
CA THR A 663 -3.24 -22.05 3.67
C THR A 663 -1.89 -22.73 3.50
N PHE A 664 -1.01 -22.16 2.67
CA PHE A 664 0.34 -22.69 2.46
C PHE A 664 1.13 -22.78 3.78
N LEU A 665 1.20 -21.67 4.53
CA LEU A 665 1.93 -21.61 5.80
C LEU A 665 1.34 -22.53 6.86
N SER A 666 0.02 -22.71 6.89
CA SER A 666 -0.64 -23.68 7.75
C SER A 666 -0.17 -25.10 7.44
N ASN A 667 -0.15 -25.49 6.16
CA ASN A 667 0.30 -26.81 5.73
C ASN A 667 1.79 -27.03 6.06
N SER A 668 2.64 -26.04 5.83
CA SER A 668 4.07 -26.09 6.21
C SER A 668 4.25 -26.25 7.73
N LEU A 669 3.49 -25.53 8.55
CA LEU A 669 3.55 -25.63 10.00
C LEU A 669 3.11 -27.02 10.50
N LYS A 670 2.02 -27.57 9.95
CA LYS A 670 1.57 -28.94 10.22
C LYS A 670 2.66 -29.96 9.87
N GLY A 671 3.29 -29.80 8.71
CA GLY A 671 4.41 -30.62 8.26
C GLY A 671 5.59 -30.61 9.25
N LYS A 672 6.00 -29.42 9.72
CA LYS A 672 7.06 -29.30 10.75
C LYS A 672 6.64 -29.89 12.09
N SER A 673 5.39 -29.69 12.52
CA SER A 673 4.86 -30.27 13.76
C SER A 673 4.92 -31.80 13.74
N ARG A 674 4.54 -32.44 12.63
CA ARG A 674 4.60 -33.90 12.46
C ARG A 674 6.06 -34.40 12.56
N LYS A 675 7.00 -33.76 11.84
CA LYS A 675 8.44 -34.09 11.88
C LYS A 675 9.04 -33.95 13.28
N LEU A 676 8.59 -32.98 14.06
CA LEU A 676 9.05 -32.78 15.45
C LEU A 676 8.52 -33.89 16.36
N SER A 677 7.23 -34.22 16.25
CA SER A 677 6.57 -35.25 17.08
C SER A 677 7.11 -36.67 16.85
N SER A 678 7.42 -37.05 15.61
CA SER A 678 7.90 -38.40 15.26
C SER A 678 9.27 -38.75 15.88
N SER A 679 10.08 -37.73 16.21
CA SER A 679 11.37 -37.90 16.90
C SER A 679 11.24 -38.15 18.41
N SER A 680 10.15 -37.71 19.03
CA SER A 680 9.92 -37.89 20.48
C SER A 680 9.51 -39.32 20.82
N SER A 681 8.83 -40.02 19.89
CA SER A 681 8.39 -41.40 20.03
C SER A 681 9.50 -42.45 19.84
N SER A 682 10.56 -42.14 19.10
CA SER A 682 11.68 -43.07 18.85
C SER A 682 12.70 -43.12 20.00
N SER A 683 12.72 -42.13 20.91
CA SER A 683 13.53 -42.15 22.12
C SER A 683 12.94 -42.97 23.28
N SER A 684 11.69 -43.44 23.17
CA SER A 684 10.99 -44.21 24.21
C SER A 684 10.82 -45.69 23.91
N SER A 685 11.27 -46.20 22.76
CA SER A 685 11.03 -47.59 22.33
C SER A 685 12.29 -48.47 22.28
N SER A 686 13.33 -48.16 23.06
CA SER A 686 14.52 -49.02 23.19
C SER A 686 14.52 -49.84 24.48
N SER A 687 13.43 -50.56 24.76
CA SER A 687 13.46 -51.71 25.68
C SER A 687 12.26 -52.64 25.51
N SER A 688 12.26 -53.49 24.48
CA SER A 688 11.71 -54.87 24.59
C SER A 688 11.84 -55.65 23.28
N SER A 689 12.71 -56.66 23.33
CA SER A 689 12.59 -58.02 22.79
C SER A 689 12.31 -58.24 21.29
N SER A 690 13.40 -58.68 20.64
CA SER A 690 13.49 -59.78 19.69
C SER A 690 12.34 -60.80 19.66
N SER A 691 11.78 -61.04 18.47
CA SER A 691 11.55 -62.40 17.97
C SER A 691 11.28 -62.41 16.46
N SER A 692 12.05 -63.25 15.80
CA SER A 692 12.03 -63.68 14.39
C SER A 692 10.65 -64.00 13.79
N SER A 693 10.47 -63.69 12.50
CA SER A 693 9.90 -64.65 11.52
C SER A 693 10.11 -64.18 10.07
N SER A 694 10.58 -65.14 9.28
CA SER A 694 10.86 -65.13 7.85
C SER A 694 9.60 -65.16 6.95
N ARG A 695 9.64 -64.54 5.76
CA ARG A 695 9.56 -65.19 4.42
C ARG A 695 9.01 -64.30 3.28
N HIS A 696 9.63 -64.54 2.12
CA HIS A 696 9.14 -64.49 0.72
C HIS A 696 9.13 -63.19 -0.11
N ASN A 697 10.09 -63.17 -1.05
CA ASN A 697 10.06 -62.57 -2.38
C ASN A 697 8.72 -62.73 -3.11
N SER A 698 8.35 -61.72 -3.91
CA SER A 698 7.80 -61.89 -5.26
C SER A 698 7.96 -60.59 -6.06
N ALA A 699 8.61 -60.70 -7.20
CA ALA A 699 8.81 -59.66 -8.20
C ALA A 699 7.55 -59.44 -9.06
N ALA A 700 7.30 -58.20 -9.48
CA ALA A 700 6.54 -57.89 -10.69
C ALA A 700 6.79 -56.45 -11.17
N GLN A 701 7.54 -56.31 -12.25
CA GLN A 701 7.37 -55.30 -13.32
C GLN A 701 7.10 -56.11 -14.61
N PRO A 702 6.61 -55.55 -15.76
CA PRO A 702 6.62 -54.13 -16.16
C PRO A 702 5.33 -53.63 -16.90
N SER A 703 5.23 -52.33 -17.18
CA SER A 703 5.09 -51.82 -18.56
C SER A 703 5.04 -50.29 -18.60
N SER A 704 5.80 -49.78 -19.57
CA SER A 704 6.00 -48.38 -19.93
C SER A 704 4.90 -47.85 -20.84
N SER A 705 4.52 -46.58 -20.69
CA SER A 705 4.22 -45.73 -21.86
C SER A 705 4.63 -44.27 -21.59
N ARG A 706 5.55 -43.81 -22.43
CA ARG A 706 6.06 -42.43 -22.54
C ARG A 706 4.94 -41.49 -22.99
N ARG A 707 4.88 -40.29 -22.40
CA ARG A 707 4.46 -39.09 -23.12
C ARG A 707 5.46 -37.97 -22.85
N THR A 708 5.97 -37.44 -23.96
CA THR A 708 7.00 -36.41 -24.11
C THR A 708 6.49 -35.05 -23.64
N THR A 709 7.16 -34.44 -22.67
CA THR A 709 6.99 -33.02 -22.32
C THR A 709 7.91 -32.18 -23.20
N VAL A 710 7.30 -31.16 -23.81
CA VAL A 710 7.97 -30.13 -24.61
C VAL A 710 8.61 -29.13 -23.65
N ASP A 711 9.91 -28.90 -23.82
CA ASP A 711 10.71 -27.94 -23.07
C ASP A 711 10.22 -26.51 -23.30
N SER A 712 9.84 -25.82 -22.22
CA SER A 712 9.69 -24.36 -22.20
C SER A 712 10.92 -23.74 -21.51
N ASN A 713 11.93 -23.42 -22.32
CA ASN A 713 13.04 -22.56 -21.97
C ASN A 713 12.55 -21.11 -21.77
N PHE A 714 12.75 -20.53 -20.58
CA PHE A 714 12.86 -19.08 -20.41
C PHE A 714 13.91 -18.71 -19.34
N TYR A 715 15.06 -18.27 -19.88
CA TYR A 715 15.97 -17.20 -19.45
C TYR A 715 16.08 -16.85 -17.95
N SER A 716 17.15 -17.33 -17.33
CA SER A 716 17.76 -16.77 -16.10
C SER A 716 18.97 -15.91 -16.51
N PRO A 717 19.05 -14.60 -16.18
CA PRO A 717 20.11 -13.74 -16.72
C PRO A 717 21.43 -13.72 -15.92
N TRP A 718 21.66 -14.67 -15.00
CA TRP A 718 22.92 -14.74 -14.25
C TRP A 718 23.36 -16.19 -13.98
N GLN A 719 23.61 -16.94 -15.06
CA GLN A 719 24.43 -18.15 -14.99
C GLN A 719 25.39 -18.17 -16.16
N GLY A 720 26.62 -17.80 -15.87
CA GLY A 720 27.70 -17.82 -16.82
C GLY A 720 28.80 -16.93 -16.31
N TRP A 721 29.54 -17.41 -15.32
CA TRP A 721 30.96 -17.14 -15.06
C TRP A 721 31.41 -18.11 -13.98
N ASP A 722 31.83 -19.30 -14.41
CA ASP A 722 32.99 -19.97 -13.83
C ASP A 722 33.45 -21.10 -14.75
N ASN A 723 34.77 -21.29 -14.77
CA ASN A 723 35.58 -22.28 -15.49
C ASN A 723 36.02 -21.93 -16.93
N ASN A 724 37.12 -21.18 -17.05
CA ASN A 724 38.40 -21.85 -17.35
C ASN A 724 39.59 -20.88 -17.25
N GLN A 725 40.54 -21.24 -16.36
CA GLN A 725 41.90 -20.73 -16.39
C GLN A 725 42.70 -21.37 -17.53
N SER A 726 43.48 -20.52 -18.21
CA SER A 726 44.82 -20.78 -18.79
C SER A 726 44.95 -21.81 -19.92
N VAL A 727 45.21 -21.33 -21.15
CA VAL A 727 46.44 -21.67 -21.91
C VAL A 727 46.86 -20.48 -22.82
N TYR A 728 48.16 -20.26 -22.82
CA TYR A 728 49.01 -19.31 -23.56
C TYR A 728 48.81 -19.14 -25.09
N ALA A 729 49.25 -17.95 -25.54
CA ALA A 729 50.15 -17.66 -26.68
C ALA A 729 49.59 -17.09 -28.00
N SER A 730 50.19 -15.92 -28.34
CA SER A 730 50.65 -15.45 -29.65
C SER A 730 49.63 -15.21 -30.77
N LEU A 731 49.25 -13.94 -30.97
CA LEU A 731 49.79 -13.03 -32.00
C LEU A 731 49.21 -11.62 -31.82
#